data_AF-A0A7X7B210-F1
#
_entry.id   AF-A0A7X7B210-F1
#
_cell.length_a   1.000
_cell.length_b   1.000
_cell.length_c   1.000
_cell.angle_alpha   90.00
_cell.angle_beta   90.00
_cell.angle_gamma   90.00
#
_symmetry.space_group_name_H-M   'P 1'
#
loop_
_entity.id
_entity.type
_entity.pdbx_description
1 polymer ?
#
loop_
_entity_poly.entity_id
_entity_poly.type
_entity_poly.pdbx_seq_one_letter_code
_entity_poly.pdbx_strand_id
1 'polypeptide(L)'
;PGRGSGAGSICAYLIGITDIDPLKFNLIFERFLNPERVSMPDFDVDFCYERRQEVIDYVVQKYGQDCVAQIVTFGTMAARAAIRDVGRVLGYPYGEVDHVAKLIPLELGMTIENAIELNPELKELYRDNERIRKLLDLAKSIEGFPRHASTHAAGVVISKDPLVEHVPLHKIGESNVATQYPMNILEELGLLKMDFLGLRTLTVIRDTIKMIYITKRLKVEIDTIPLDDKKVYEMLSQGNTSGIFQLESQGMKKLIKELKPDIFEELIAIIGLYRPGPLGSGATEEFIKSKNGVNKINYLHPSLESILSETYGTILYQEQVMKIAQQLAGFSLAQADILRKAMGKKKQDVMTAQREQFIKGCMNNKIDEKTAEKIFEEISYFAGYGFNKAHTAAYALIAYQTAYLKTYHPVEFMAALLTSVKDNSEKVAYYISECRHMKINVLLPDINESFENFTVIQGKIRFGLTAIKNVGYGFARSIIQERNRAGRFTSFEDFLNRVCEFVNKKGLESLIKSGALDSLGVYRSQMMAVYEDVLSHFQKSKKNNLANQISIFDIVEDKSSLKKVSLPAIPEYQQRELLTMEKEMLGIYLSGHPLLEYEQELAEPVTFTGKDIYDESLVSDNQTVVIGGIITSVKTKTTKSDKIMAFIELEDLTGAIEVLVFPTIYEKYLQLLQTDMKVFVKGRISHKEDELPKVIAEEIFPLDTNKKRYLIISVSDGYQSKVKEMKKLFSQYPGKTPVILYLNEQDKSYMLDYKVNVTYGCLEKLSKLSGISHMALWDGV
;
A
#
# COMPACT_ATOMS: atom_id res chain seq x y z
N PRO A 1 -12.33 -20.54 2.44
CA PRO A 1 -11.49 -21.64 3.00
C PRO A 1 -11.67 -21.87 4.50
N GLY A 2 -11.84 -20.81 5.29
CA GLY A 2 -12.05 -20.90 6.73
C GLY A 2 -11.09 -20.00 7.50
N ARG A 3 -11.33 -19.84 8.80
CA ARG A 3 -10.48 -19.04 9.69
C ARG A 3 -10.42 -19.68 11.07
N GLY A 4 -9.27 -19.50 11.72
CA GLY A 4 -9.08 -19.94 13.09
C GLY A 4 -8.89 -21.46 13.14
N SER A 5 -9.24 -22.07 14.27
CA SER A 5 -9.13 -23.52 14.42
C SER A 5 -10.22 -24.31 13.73
N GLY A 6 -11.32 -23.68 13.29
CA GLY A 6 -12.44 -24.38 12.63
C GLY A 6 -12.02 -25.20 11.40
N ALA A 7 -10.97 -24.76 10.70
CA ALA A 7 -10.36 -25.47 9.58
C ALA A 7 -9.71 -26.82 9.95
N GLY A 8 -9.53 -27.13 11.25
CA GLY A 8 -9.08 -28.44 11.72
C GLY A 8 -10.20 -29.50 11.78
N SER A 9 -11.45 -29.15 11.47
CA SER A 9 -12.59 -30.07 11.55
C SER A 9 -12.90 -30.71 10.20
N ILE A 10 -12.74 -32.04 10.12
CA ILE A 10 -13.15 -32.81 8.94
C ILE A 10 -14.65 -32.73 8.70
N CYS A 11 -15.46 -32.68 9.75
CA CYS A 11 -16.90 -32.51 9.61
C CYS A 11 -17.23 -31.16 8.97
N ALA A 12 -16.53 -30.08 9.38
CA ALA A 12 -16.72 -28.75 8.79
C ALA A 12 -16.32 -28.72 7.31
N TYR A 13 -15.25 -29.44 6.94
CA TYR A 13 -14.84 -29.60 5.55
C TYR A 13 -15.88 -30.34 4.71
N LEU A 14 -16.35 -31.50 5.18
CA LEU A 14 -17.30 -32.35 4.43
C LEU A 14 -18.66 -31.71 4.19
N ILE A 15 -19.11 -30.82 5.09
CA ILE A 15 -20.38 -30.11 4.96
C ILE A 15 -20.24 -28.70 4.36
N GLY A 16 -19.03 -28.31 3.93
CA GLY A 16 -18.77 -27.05 3.22
C GLY A 16 -18.76 -25.80 4.11
N ILE A 17 -18.45 -25.92 5.41
CA ILE A 17 -18.14 -24.77 6.27
C ILE A 17 -16.71 -24.27 6.01
N THR A 18 -15.80 -25.19 5.71
CA THR A 18 -14.39 -24.88 5.40
C THR A 18 -13.98 -25.57 4.10
N ASP A 19 -13.05 -24.97 3.34
CA ASP A 19 -12.66 -25.46 2.00
C ASP A 19 -11.25 -26.09 1.97
N ILE A 20 -10.60 -26.23 3.13
CA ILE A 20 -9.28 -26.83 3.24
C ILE A 20 -9.38 -28.22 3.87
N ASP A 21 -8.71 -29.20 3.26
CA ASP A 21 -8.67 -30.58 3.75
C ASP A 21 -7.78 -30.67 5.01
N PRO A 22 -8.36 -30.94 6.20
CA PRO A 22 -7.58 -31.00 7.44
C PRO A 22 -6.65 -32.22 7.50
N LEU A 23 -7.01 -33.33 6.85
CA LEU A 23 -6.20 -34.55 6.89
C LEU A 23 -4.94 -34.38 6.05
N LYS A 24 -5.07 -33.80 4.86
CA LYS A 24 -3.93 -33.53 3.97
C LYS A 24 -2.85 -32.68 4.64
N PHE A 25 -3.25 -31.65 5.38
CA PHE A 25 -2.34 -30.70 6.01
C PHE A 25 -2.10 -30.94 7.51
N ASN A 26 -2.49 -32.12 8.03
CA ASN A 26 -2.26 -32.49 9.42
C ASN A 26 -2.86 -31.50 10.45
N LEU A 27 -4.02 -30.92 10.15
CA LEU A 27 -4.72 -29.98 11.02
C LEU A 27 -5.45 -30.74 12.14
N ILE A 28 -5.34 -30.27 13.38
CA ILE A 28 -5.80 -31.01 14.57
C ILE A 28 -7.19 -30.55 15.01
N PHE A 29 -8.13 -31.49 15.12
CA PHE A 29 -9.51 -31.22 15.55
C PHE A 29 -9.61 -30.78 17.01
N GLU A 30 -8.85 -31.38 17.91
CA GLU A 30 -8.88 -31.09 19.36
C GLU A 30 -8.43 -29.66 19.67
N ARG A 31 -7.71 -29.02 18.73
CA ARG A 31 -7.36 -27.60 18.80
C ARG A 31 -8.55 -26.69 18.54
N PHE A 32 -9.59 -27.19 17.86
CA PHE A 32 -10.87 -26.53 17.65
C PHE A 32 -11.84 -26.84 18.78
N LEU A 33 -12.12 -28.13 19.00
CA LEU A 33 -13.04 -28.58 20.02
C LEU A 33 -12.34 -29.60 20.91
N ASN A 34 -12.04 -29.19 22.13
CA ASN A 34 -11.34 -30.04 23.09
C ASN A 34 -12.37 -30.87 23.88
N PRO A 35 -12.39 -32.21 23.77
CA PRO A 35 -13.40 -33.06 24.42
C PRO A 35 -13.32 -33.04 25.95
N GLU A 36 -12.17 -32.70 26.53
CA GLU A 36 -11.99 -32.59 27.98
C GLU A 36 -12.40 -31.21 28.53
N ARG A 37 -12.86 -30.28 27.67
CA ARG A 37 -13.31 -28.94 28.05
C ARG A 37 -14.66 -28.61 27.43
N VAL A 38 -15.65 -28.35 28.29
CA VAL A 38 -16.94 -27.80 27.88
C VAL A 38 -16.78 -26.32 27.56
N SER A 39 -16.55 -25.99 26.30
CA SER A 39 -16.60 -24.63 25.76
C SER A 39 -17.27 -24.64 24.39
N MET A 40 -18.08 -23.63 24.11
CA MET A 40 -18.74 -23.49 22.83
C MET A 40 -17.69 -23.29 21.71
N PRO A 41 -17.79 -24.01 20.58
CA PRO A 41 -16.93 -23.76 19.43
C PRO A 41 -17.29 -22.43 18.78
N ASP A 42 -16.28 -21.70 18.30
CA ASP A 42 -16.43 -20.44 17.59
C ASP A 42 -16.01 -20.60 16.13
N PHE A 43 -16.89 -20.22 15.20
CA PHE A 43 -16.61 -20.22 13.77
C PHE A 43 -16.61 -18.78 13.26
N ASP A 44 -15.43 -18.33 12.85
CA ASP A 44 -15.27 -17.09 12.10
C ASP A 44 -15.36 -17.40 10.61
N VAL A 45 -16.26 -16.72 9.90
CA VAL A 45 -16.48 -16.96 8.46
C VAL A 45 -16.19 -15.68 7.67
N ASP A 46 -15.30 -15.80 6.70
CA ASP A 46 -14.91 -14.73 5.79
C ASP A 46 -15.84 -14.71 4.56
N PHE A 47 -16.50 -13.58 4.32
CA PHE A 47 -17.35 -13.33 3.16
C PHE A 47 -16.79 -12.22 2.27
N CYS A 48 -17.25 -12.19 1.02
CA CYS A 48 -17.08 -11.02 0.16
C CYS A 48 -17.71 -9.80 0.83
N TYR A 49 -16.93 -8.74 1.07
CA TYR A 49 -17.37 -7.62 1.91
C TYR A 49 -18.63 -6.91 1.36
N GLU A 50 -18.80 -6.86 0.04
CA GLU A 50 -19.95 -6.21 -0.61
C GLU A 50 -21.26 -6.99 -0.43
N ARG A 51 -21.15 -8.32 -0.29
CA ARG A 51 -22.30 -9.23 -0.18
C ARG A 51 -22.53 -9.73 1.24
N ARG A 52 -21.70 -9.31 2.19
CA ARG A 52 -21.80 -9.69 3.60
C ARG A 52 -23.18 -9.32 4.18
N GLN A 53 -23.73 -8.16 3.80
CA GLN A 53 -25.04 -7.74 4.30
C GLN A 53 -26.15 -8.70 3.84
N GLU A 54 -26.08 -9.25 2.62
CA GLU A 54 -27.04 -10.25 2.14
C GLU A 54 -27.09 -11.50 3.05
N VAL A 55 -25.93 -11.90 3.61
CA VAL A 55 -25.83 -13.03 4.55
C VAL A 55 -26.46 -12.69 5.89
N ILE A 56 -26.20 -11.47 6.40
CA ILE A 56 -26.82 -10.99 7.65
C ILE A 56 -28.33 -10.94 7.48
N ASP A 57 -28.81 -10.38 6.37
CA ASP A 57 -30.24 -10.27 6.07
C ASP A 57 -30.91 -11.65 5.97
N TYR A 58 -30.22 -12.63 5.37
CA TYR A 58 -30.68 -14.02 5.36
C TYR A 58 -30.79 -14.62 6.78
N VAL A 59 -29.81 -14.38 7.65
CA VAL A 59 -29.82 -14.86 9.05
C VAL A 59 -30.97 -14.21 9.82
N VAL A 60 -31.17 -12.90 9.67
CA VAL A 60 -32.30 -12.16 10.25
C VAL A 60 -33.63 -12.73 9.77
N GLN A 61 -33.77 -12.97 8.46
CA GLN A 61 -34.99 -13.55 7.88
C GLN A 61 -35.23 -14.98 8.38
N LYS A 62 -34.18 -15.77 8.56
CA LYS A 62 -34.26 -17.18 8.93
C LYS A 62 -34.61 -17.40 10.41
N TYR A 63 -34.02 -16.61 11.31
CA TYR A 63 -34.14 -16.81 12.75
C TYR A 63 -35.07 -15.80 13.45
N GLY A 64 -35.49 -14.74 12.76
CA GLY A 64 -36.37 -13.70 13.32
C GLY A 64 -35.62 -12.40 13.61
N GLN A 65 -36.30 -11.27 13.37
CA GLN A 65 -35.71 -9.93 13.55
C GLN A 65 -35.46 -9.58 15.02
N ASP A 66 -36.20 -10.20 15.93
CA ASP A 66 -36.08 -10.08 17.38
C ASP A 66 -35.05 -11.03 17.99
N CYS A 67 -34.60 -12.05 17.26
CA CYS A 67 -33.63 -13.06 17.70
C CYS A 67 -32.21 -12.81 17.17
N VAL A 68 -32.01 -11.81 16.30
CA VAL A 68 -30.71 -11.52 15.67
C VAL A 68 -30.36 -10.05 15.83
N ALA A 69 -29.17 -9.77 16.35
CA ALA A 69 -28.63 -8.41 16.43
C ALA A 69 -27.13 -8.40 16.15
N GLN A 70 -26.62 -7.24 15.78
CA GLN A 70 -25.17 -7.04 15.73
C GLN A 70 -24.61 -6.86 17.15
N ILE A 71 -23.31 -7.11 17.32
CA ILE A 71 -22.65 -6.91 18.62
C ILE A 71 -22.15 -5.46 18.70
N VAL A 72 -22.27 -4.81 19.86
CA VAL A 72 -21.64 -3.48 20.06
C VAL A 72 -20.14 -3.58 20.29
N THR A 73 -19.44 -2.58 19.79
CA THR A 73 -18.07 -2.25 20.17
C THR A 73 -18.02 -0.83 20.70
N PHE A 74 -17.19 -0.62 21.72
CA PHE A 74 -16.95 0.71 22.26
C PHE A 74 -15.62 1.22 21.73
N GLY A 75 -15.68 2.27 20.91
CA GLY A 75 -14.47 3.00 20.53
C GLY A 75 -13.92 3.72 21.76
N THR A 76 -12.70 3.41 22.18
CA THR A 76 -12.05 4.08 23.31
C THR A 76 -11.17 5.25 22.83
N MET A 77 -10.88 6.17 23.74
CA MET A 77 -9.96 7.29 23.49
C MET A 77 -8.51 6.78 23.40
N ALA A 78 -8.06 6.47 22.18
CA ALA A 78 -6.65 6.18 21.93
C ALA A 78 -5.76 7.41 22.19
N ALA A 79 -4.52 7.20 22.62
CA ALA A 79 -3.53 8.24 22.98
C ALA A 79 -3.56 9.48 22.04
N ARG A 80 -3.35 9.24 20.73
CA ARG A 80 -3.34 10.33 19.72
C ARG A 80 -4.68 11.05 19.59
N ALA A 81 -5.80 10.33 19.70
CA ALA A 81 -7.13 10.91 19.62
C ALA A 81 -7.46 11.74 20.88
N ALA A 82 -7.08 11.25 22.05
CA ALA A 82 -7.18 11.98 23.32
C ALA A 82 -6.46 13.32 23.25
N ILE A 83 -5.20 13.35 22.78
CA ILE A 83 -4.42 14.58 22.60
C ILE A 83 -5.15 15.56 21.66
N ARG A 84 -5.63 15.08 20.50
CA ARG A 84 -6.31 15.94 19.52
C ARG A 84 -7.61 16.54 20.03
N ASP A 85 -8.42 15.75 20.74
CA ASP A 85 -9.70 16.22 21.25
C ASP A 85 -9.52 17.17 22.44
N VAL A 86 -8.60 16.89 23.37
CA VAL A 86 -8.26 17.83 24.45
C VAL A 86 -7.70 19.14 23.88
N GLY A 87 -6.80 19.06 22.90
CA GLY A 87 -6.24 20.25 22.25
C GLY A 87 -7.32 21.12 21.59
N ARG A 88 -8.32 20.49 20.95
CA ARG A 88 -9.48 21.20 20.40
C ARG A 88 -10.29 21.91 21.49
N VAL A 89 -10.55 21.25 22.62
CA VAL A 89 -11.31 21.82 23.75
C VAL A 89 -10.55 22.97 24.41
N LEU A 90 -9.22 22.87 24.52
CA LEU A 90 -8.36 23.93 25.03
C LEU A 90 -8.17 25.09 24.05
N GLY A 91 -8.71 25.00 22.82
CA GLY A 91 -8.60 26.03 21.79
C GLY A 91 -7.19 26.14 21.19
N TYR A 92 -6.43 25.05 21.16
CA TYR A 92 -5.06 25.05 20.65
C TYR A 92 -5.05 24.90 19.11
N PRO A 93 -4.11 25.54 18.40
CA PRO A 93 -3.98 25.40 16.95
C PRO A 93 -3.84 23.94 16.53
N TYR A 94 -4.60 23.52 15.50
CA TYR A 94 -4.60 22.14 15.03
C TYR A 94 -3.21 21.62 14.65
N GLY A 95 -2.39 22.45 13.99
CA GLY A 95 -1.05 22.05 13.57
C GLY A 95 -0.12 21.71 14.74
N GLU A 96 -0.17 22.48 15.83
CA GLU A 96 0.62 22.24 17.05
C GLU A 96 0.18 20.95 17.74
N VAL A 97 -1.14 20.77 17.90
CA VAL A 97 -1.71 19.57 18.53
C VAL A 97 -1.46 18.30 17.70
N ASP A 98 -1.59 18.40 16.36
CA ASP A 98 -1.35 17.26 15.47
C ASP A 98 0.13 16.86 15.43
N HIS A 99 1.06 17.83 15.55
CA HIS A 99 2.48 17.55 15.71
C HIS A 99 2.75 16.75 16.98
N VAL A 100 2.26 17.22 18.14
CA VAL A 100 2.41 16.49 19.42
C VAL A 100 1.79 15.09 19.34
N ALA A 101 0.59 14.96 18.75
CA ALA A 101 -0.06 13.67 18.58
C ALA A 101 0.74 12.70 17.67
N LYS A 102 1.46 13.21 16.67
CA LYS A 102 2.30 12.39 15.78
C LYS A 102 3.56 11.84 16.47
N LEU A 103 4.03 12.47 17.54
CA LEU A 103 5.18 12.00 18.33
C LEU A 103 4.89 10.72 19.13
N ILE A 104 3.62 10.40 19.39
CA ILE A 104 3.22 9.14 20.02
C ILE A 104 3.44 7.98 19.04
N PRO A 105 4.24 6.95 19.33
CA PRO A 105 4.45 5.84 18.40
C PRO A 105 3.17 5.06 18.08
N LEU A 106 3.09 4.46 16.89
CA LEU A 106 1.96 3.63 16.45
C LEU A 106 2.16 2.16 16.84
N GLU A 107 2.27 1.90 18.15
CA GLU A 107 2.39 0.53 18.66
C GLU A 107 1.11 0.09 19.36
N LEU A 108 0.84 -1.22 19.33
CA LEU A 108 -0.36 -1.78 19.92
C LEU A 108 -0.27 -1.70 21.45
N GLY A 109 -1.24 -1.06 22.10
CA GLY A 109 -1.21 -0.82 23.54
C GLY A 109 -0.32 0.34 23.99
N MET A 110 0.18 1.17 23.06
CA MET A 110 0.91 2.40 23.40
C MET A 110 0.02 3.36 24.19
N THR A 111 0.51 3.80 25.34
CA THR A 111 -0.12 4.84 26.19
C THR A 111 0.64 6.15 26.08
N ILE A 112 0.01 7.27 26.43
CA ILE A 112 0.69 8.58 26.47
C ILE A 112 1.88 8.53 27.45
N GLU A 113 1.75 7.82 28.57
CA GLU A 113 2.82 7.67 29.55
C GLU A 113 4.04 6.94 28.98
N ASN A 114 3.84 5.76 28.38
CA ASN A 114 4.92 5.01 27.75
C ASN A 114 5.56 5.79 26.60
N ALA A 115 4.75 6.52 25.83
CA ALA A 115 5.25 7.33 24.73
C ALA A 115 6.18 8.47 25.19
N ILE A 116 5.91 9.08 26.35
CA ILE A 116 6.78 10.10 26.96
C ILE A 116 8.11 9.49 27.40
N GLU A 117 8.13 8.24 27.86
CA GLU A 117 9.37 7.56 28.23
C GLU A 117 10.20 7.14 27.01
N LEU A 118 9.53 6.69 25.95
CA LEU A 118 10.17 6.16 24.73
C LEU A 118 10.65 7.24 23.77
N ASN A 119 9.98 8.40 23.70
CA ASN A 119 10.30 9.46 22.76
C ASN A 119 10.98 10.67 23.46
N PRO A 120 12.29 10.91 23.25
CA PRO A 120 13.03 12.01 23.88
C PRO A 120 12.46 13.40 23.57
N GLU A 121 12.01 13.62 22.33
CA GLU A 121 11.42 14.91 21.90
C GLU A 121 10.12 15.19 22.65
N LEU A 122 9.26 14.18 22.80
CA LEU A 122 8.01 14.31 23.55
C LEU A 122 8.27 14.58 25.03
N LYS A 123 9.32 13.96 25.59
CA LYS A 123 9.75 14.16 26.98
C LYS A 123 10.24 15.58 27.23
N GLU A 124 11.00 16.14 26.30
CA GLU A 124 11.47 17.52 26.35
C GLU A 124 10.29 18.50 26.28
N LEU A 125 9.38 18.31 25.31
CA LEU A 125 8.16 19.13 25.19
C LEU A 125 7.28 19.08 26.44
N TYR A 126 7.17 17.90 27.07
CA TYR A 126 6.44 17.74 28.33
C TYR A 126 7.09 18.49 29.50
N ARG A 127 8.42 18.59 29.53
CA ARG A 127 9.17 19.27 30.59
C ARG A 127 9.17 20.79 30.43
N ASP A 128 9.43 21.26 29.21
CA ASP A 128 9.81 22.65 28.95
C ASP A 128 8.64 23.52 28.49
N ASN A 129 7.58 22.90 27.96
CA ASN A 129 6.39 23.62 27.51
C ASN A 129 5.19 23.32 28.42
N GLU A 130 4.87 24.27 29.30
CA GLU A 130 3.75 24.16 30.24
C GLU A 130 2.40 23.91 29.56
N ARG A 131 2.21 24.47 28.37
CA ARG A 131 0.99 24.30 27.57
C ARG A 131 0.84 22.86 27.08
N ILE A 132 1.92 22.27 26.59
CA ILE A 132 1.95 20.87 26.14
C ILE A 132 1.85 19.92 27.32
N ARG A 133 2.50 20.23 28.45
CA ARG A 133 2.35 19.47 29.70
C ARG A 133 0.89 19.36 30.12
N LYS A 134 0.18 20.50 30.18
CA LYS A 134 -1.26 20.54 30.51
C LYS A 134 -2.11 19.74 29.52
N LEU A 135 -1.80 19.83 28.22
CA LEU A 135 -2.47 19.05 27.17
C LEU A 135 -2.31 17.54 27.41
N LEU A 136 -1.07 17.08 27.65
CA LEU A 136 -0.74 15.68 27.83
C LEU A 136 -1.31 15.12 29.14
N ASP A 137 -1.26 15.86 30.24
CA ASP A 137 -1.82 15.44 31.54
C ASP A 137 -3.34 15.25 31.47
N LEU A 138 -4.04 16.18 30.85
CA LEU A 138 -5.48 16.06 30.62
C LEU A 138 -5.80 14.90 29.66
N ALA A 139 -5.01 14.74 28.59
CA ALA A 139 -5.19 13.62 27.66
C ALA A 139 -4.95 12.26 28.33
N LYS A 140 -3.96 12.13 29.22
CA LYS A 140 -3.73 10.93 30.06
C LYS A 140 -4.95 10.58 30.90
N SER A 141 -5.60 11.58 31.50
CA SER A 141 -6.75 11.35 32.40
C SER A 141 -7.99 10.78 31.70
N ILE A 142 -8.11 10.95 30.38
CA ILE A 142 -9.23 10.46 29.57
C ILE A 142 -8.83 9.33 28.62
N GLU A 143 -7.55 8.96 28.57
CA GLU A 143 -7.07 7.86 27.76
C GLU A 143 -7.78 6.57 28.15
N GLY A 144 -8.22 5.79 27.15
CA GLY A 144 -8.96 4.55 27.36
C GLY A 144 -10.43 4.71 27.70
N PHE A 145 -10.94 5.92 27.93
CA PHE A 145 -12.37 6.13 28.20
C PHE A 145 -13.22 5.76 26.97
N PRO A 146 -14.41 5.15 27.16
CA PRO A 146 -15.36 4.94 26.07
C PRO A 146 -15.79 6.28 25.45
N ARG A 147 -15.70 6.39 24.12
CA ARG A 147 -16.04 7.62 23.37
C ARG A 147 -17.43 7.54 22.74
N HIS A 148 -17.74 6.44 22.08
CA HIS A 148 -19.00 6.22 21.39
C HIS A 148 -19.28 4.72 21.24
N ALA A 149 -20.56 4.37 21.13
CA ALA A 149 -20.99 3.04 20.76
C ALA A 149 -20.97 2.92 19.22
N SER A 150 -20.37 1.84 18.75
CA SER A 150 -20.28 1.48 17.33
C SER A 150 -20.71 0.02 17.15
N THR A 151 -21.03 -0.36 15.93
CA THR A 151 -21.28 -1.76 15.60
C THR A 151 -19.95 -2.51 15.45
N HIS A 152 -19.87 -3.73 15.99
CA HIS A 152 -18.77 -4.64 15.71
C HIS A 152 -18.68 -4.91 14.20
N ALA A 153 -17.47 -4.82 13.67
CA ALA A 153 -17.23 -5.01 12.24
C ALA A 153 -17.53 -6.43 11.73
N ALA A 154 -17.94 -7.38 12.59
CA ALA A 154 -18.05 -8.80 12.26
C ALA A 154 -19.15 -9.51 13.07
N GLY A 155 -19.17 -9.31 14.39
CA GLY A 155 -20.00 -10.05 15.32
C GLY A 155 -21.50 -9.83 15.18
N VAL A 156 -22.20 -10.95 15.09
CA VAL A 156 -23.65 -11.10 15.13
C VAL A 156 -23.97 -12.06 16.26
N VAL A 157 -24.99 -11.74 17.05
CA VAL A 157 -25.55 -12.63 18.06
C VAL A 157 -26.85 -13.23 17.52
N ILE A 158 -27.02 -14.54 17.76
CA ILE A 158 -28.22 -15.28 17.38
C ILE A 158 -28.75 -15.96 18.65
N SER A 159 -29.99 -15.69 19.01
CA SER A 159 -30.66 -16.33 20.15
C SER A 159 -31.81 -17.22 19.69
N LYS A 160 -32.22 -18.14 20.57
CA LYS A 160 -33.41 -18.96 20.38
C LYS A 160 -34.68 -18.16 20.70
N ASP A 161 -34.66 -17.44 21.81
CA ASP A 161 -35.74 -16.59 22.30
C ASP A 161 -35.46 -15.12 21.92
N PRO A 162 -36.42 -14.18 22.00
CA PRO A 162 -36.18 -12.78 21.67
C PRO A 162 -35.02 -12.18 22.48
N LEU A 163 -34.09 -11.48 21.81
CA LEU A 163 -32.86 -10.98 22.43
C LEU A 163 -33.13 -10.06 23.62
N VAL A 164 -34.23 -9.31 23.59
CA VAL A 164 -34.63 -8.39 24.66
C VAL A 164 -34.92 -9.09 26.00
N GLU A 165 -35.15 -10.40 26.01
CA GLU A 165 -35.31 -11.18 27.24
C GLU A 165 -33.98 -11.46 27.94
N HIS A 166 -32.86 -11.37 27.21
CA HIS A 166 -31.53 -11.70 27.71
C HIS A 166 -30.56 -10.50 27.73
N VAL A 167 -30.68 -9.60 26.76
CA VAL A 167 -29.70 -8.55 26.49
C VAL A 167 -30.41 -7.25 26.07
N PRO A 168 -30.07 -6.11 26.69
CA PRO A 168 -30.57 -4.81 26.25
C PRO A 168 -30.02 -4.47 24.86
N LEU A 169 -30.87 -3.92 24.00
CA LEU A 169 -30.53 -3.52 22.63
C LEU A 169 -30.42 -2.00 22.50
N HIS A 170 -29.69 -1.55 21.48
CA HIS A 170 -29.53 -0.15 21.11
C HIS A 170 -29.57 -0.03 19.59
N LYS A 171 -30.33 0.95 19.10
CA LYS A 171 -30.41 1.28 17.69
C LYS A 171 -29.29 2.25 17.29
N ILE A 172 -28.40 1.82 16.40
CA ILE A 172 -27.30 2.61 15.86
C ILE A 172 -27.72 3.15 14.49
N GLY A 173 -28.01 4.44 14.40
CA GLY A 173 -28.53 5.07 13.18
C GLY A 173 -29.98 4.69 12.87
N GLU A 174 -30.36 4.68 11.58
CA GLU A 174 -31.76 4.52 11.19
C GLU A 174 -32.25 3.06 11.15
N SER A 175 -31.36 2.07 10.99
CA SER A 175 -31.75 0.67 10.73
C SER A 175 -30.98 -0.39 11.52
N ASN A 176 -29.78 -0.10 12.03
CA ASN A 176 -28.96 -1.14 12.66
C ASN A 176 -29.33 -1.30 14.14
N VAL A 177 -29.57 -2.54 14.56
CA VAL A 177 -29.80 -2.91 15.97
C VAL A 177 -28.56 -3.66 16.47
N ALA A 178 -28.03 -3.18 17.58
CA ALA A 178 -26.88 -3.80 18.25
C ALA A 178 -27.21 -4.13 19.71
N THR A 179 -26.51 -5.10 20.28
CA THR A 179 -26.50 -5.35 21.73
C THR A 179 -25.94 -4.15 22.48
N GLN A 180 -26.23 -3.97 23.76
CA GLN A 180 -25.49 -3.01 24.61
C GLN A 180 -24.30 -3.66 25.32
N TYR A 181 -24.27 -5.00 25.38
CA TYR A 181 -23.14 -5.74 25.94
C TYR A 181 -22.11 -6.09 24.86
N PRO A 182 -20.81 -5.88 25.15
CA PRO A 182 -19.73 -6.27 24.27
C PRO A 182 -19.57 -7.80 24.21
N MET A 183 -18.84 -8.25 23.20
CA MET A 183 -18.65 -9.67 22.86
C MET A 183 -18.40 -10.60 24.06
N ASN A 184 -17.45 -10.28 24.94
CA ASN A 184 -17.07 -11.17 26.04
C ASN A 184 -18.23 -11.42 27.02
N ILE A 185 -19.06 -10.40 27.28
CA ILE A 185 -20.20 -10.53 28.18
C ILE A 185 -21.29 -11.40 27.53
N LEU A 186 -21.51 -11.26 26.22
CA LEU A 186 -22.46 -12.10 25.49
C LEU A 186 -22.04 -13.59 25.50
N GLU A 187 -20.74 -13.85 25.38
CA GLU A 187 -20.19 -15.21 25.48
C GLU A 187 -20.37 -15.79 26.89
N GLU A 188 -20.13 -15.01 27.93
CA GLU A 188 -20.37 -15.41 29.33
C GLU A 188 -21.86 -15.67 29.62
N LEU A 189 -22.76 -14.96 28.94
CA LEU A 189 -24.21 -15.19 28.99
C LEU A 189 -24.65 -16.45 28.20
N GLY A 190 -23.73 -17.10 27.48
CA GLY A 190 -24.01 -18.33 26.73
C GLY A 190 -24.77 -18.12 25.42
N LEU A 191 -24.74 -16.90 24.86
CA LEU A 191 -25.38 -16.61 23.58
C LEU A 191 -24.49 -17.03 22.41
N LEU A 192 -25.10 -17.54 21.34
CA LEU A 192 -24.38 -17.92 20.13
C LEU A 192 -23.87 -16.67 19.43
N LYS A 193 -22.54 -16.55 19.38
CA LYS A 193 -21.82 -15.55 18.60
C LYS A 193 -21.41 -16.14 17.26
N MET A 194 -21.56 -15.37 16.19
CA MET A 194 -21.02 -15.67 14.87
C MET A 194 -20.30 -14.42 14.33
N ASP A 195 -19.06 -14.58 13.87
CA ASP A 195 -18.34 -13.48 13.22
C ASP A 195 -18.45 -13.62 11.70
N PHE A 196 -19.20 -12.71 11.08
CA PHE A 196 -19.28 -12.58 9.62
C PHE A 196 -18.32 -11.49 9.18
N LEU A 197 -17.14 -11.85 8.68
CA LEU A 197 -16.14 -10.88 8.26
C LEU A 197 -16.30 -10.51 6.80
N GLY A 198 -16.06 -9.25 6.48
CA GLY A 198 -15.95 -8.79 5.09
C GLY A 198 -14.48 -8.80 4.65
N LEU A 199 -14.08 -9.77 3.86
CA LEU A 199 -12.72 -9.88 3.33
C LEU A 199 -12.64 -9.31 1.92
N ARG A 200 -11.92 -8.19 1.77
CA ARG A 200 -11.70 -7.51 0.47
C ARG A 200 -11.14 -8.44 -0.60
N THR A 201 -10.22 -9.33 -0.22
CA THR A 201 -9.58 -10.26 -1.14
C THR A 201 -10.57 -11.19 -1.84
N LEU A 202 -11.63 -11.63 -1.15
CA LEU A 202 -12.66 -12.46 -1.77
C LEU A 202 -13.44 -11.69 -2.84
N THR A 203 -13.65 -10.39 -2.64
CA THR A 203 -14.21 -9.51 -3.69
C THR A 203 -13.27 -9.41 -4.89
N VAL A 204 -11.96 -9.25 -4.66
CA VAL A 204 -10.96 -9.22 -5.75
C VAL A 204 -10.97 -10.53 -6.55
N ILE A 205 -10.97 -11.69 -5.88
CA ILE A 205 -11.04 -13.00 -6.54
C ILE A 205 -12.32 -13.12 -7.38
N ARG A 206 -13.48 -12.84 -6.79
CA ARG A 206 -14.78 -12.85 -7.48
C ARG A 206 -14.78 -11.96 -8.72
N ASP A 207 -14.30 -10.73 -8.58
CA ASP A 207 -14.30 -9.74 -9.66
C ASP A 207 -13.31 -10.10 -10.76
N THR A 208 -12.16 -10.67 -10.39
CA THR A 208 -11.19 -11.22 -11.34
C THR A 208 -11.84 -12.34 -12.18
N ILE A 209 -12.47 -13.33 -11.54
CA ILE A 209 -13.15 -14.45 -12.22
C ILE A 209 -14.26 -13.92 -13.15
N LYS A 210 -15.06 -12.95 -12.67
CA LYS A 210 -16.09 -12.31 -13.47
C LYS A 210 -15.51 -11.60 -14.69
N MET A 211 -14.40 -10.86 -14.53
CA MET A 211 -13.72 -10.20 -15.64
C MET A 211 -13.17 -11.21 -16.64
N ILE A 212 -12.51 -12.28 -16.18
CA ILE A 212 -12.00 -13.36 -17.04
C ILE A 212 -13.13 -13.97 -17.89
N TYR A 213 -14.29 -14.21 -17.28
CA TYR A 213 -15.44 -14.73 -18.02
C TYR A 213 -15.97 -13.74 -19.06
N ILE A 214 -15.99 -12.44 -18.76
CA ILE A 214 -16.44 -11.40 -19.69
C ILE A 214 -15.45 -11.23 -20.85
N THR A 215 -14.14 -11.22 -20.58
CA THR A 215 -13.10 -10.90 -21.56
C THR A 215 -12.68 -12.11 -22.39
N LYS A 216 -12.53 -13.28 -21.75
CA LYS A 216 -11.95 -14.49 -22.34
C LYS A 216 -12.96 -15.61 -22.53
N ARG A 217 -14.21 -15.46 -22.02
CA ARG A 217 -15.23 -16.54 -21.99
C ARG A 217 -14.76 -17.82 -21.28
N LEU A 218 -13.76 -17.70 -20.41
CA LEU A 218 -13.22 -18.79 -19.62
C LEU A 218 -13.90 -18.83 -18.26
N LYS A 219 -14.38 -20.01 -17.85
CA LYS A 219 -14.84 -20.27 -16.49
C LYS A 219 -13.65 -20.80 -15.67
N VAL A 220 -13.31 -20.11 -14.60
CA VAL A 220 -12.22 -20.49 -13.69
C VAL A 220 -12.84 -20.98 -12.39
N GLU A 221 -12.63 -22.25 -12.09
CA GLU A 221 -13.08 -22.91 -10.84
C GLU A 221 -11.98 -22.79 -9.78
N ILE A 222 -11.97 -21.65 -9.08
CA ILE A 222 -10.87 -21.24 -8.19
C ILE A 222 -10.63 -22.18 -7.00
N ASP A 223 -11.66 -22.91 -6.58
CA ASP A 223 -11.60 -23.83 -5.43
C ASP A 223 -10.97 -25.19 -5.79
N THR A 224 -10.72 -25.44 -7.08
CA THR A 224 -10.19 -26.72 -7.59
C THR A 224 -8.83 -26.61 -8.25
N ILE A 225 -8.17 -25.45 -8.13
CA ILE A 225 -6.85 -25.22 -8.74
C ILE A 225 -5.78 -26.15 -8.13
N PRO A 226 -4.81 -26.63 -8.94
CA PRO A 226 -3.69 -27.41 -8.42
C PRO A 226 -2.85 -26.56 -7.47
N LEU A 227 -2.39 -27.14 -6.36
CA LEU A 227 -1.56 -26.45 -5.34
C LEU A 227 -0.05 -26.67 -5.55
N ASP A 228 0.36 -27.31 -6.63
CA ASP A 228 1.73 -27.67 -6.98
C ASP A 228 2.19 -27.01 -8.30
N ASP A 229 1.50 -25.94 -8.72
CA ASP A 229 1.83 -25.23 -9.95
C ASP A 229 3.17 -24.46 -9.87
N LYS A 230 4.17 -24.97 -10.59
CA LYS A 230 5.52 -24.41 -10.64
C LYS A 230 5.57 -22.94 -11.05
N LYS A 231 4.73 -22.49 -11.99
CA LYS A 231 4.76 -21.10 -12.47
C LYS A 231 4.34 -20.12 -11.39
N VAL A 232 3.40 -20.54 -10.52
CA VAL A 232 2.97 -19.74 -9.38
C VAL A 232 4.12 -19.58 -8.39
N TYR A 233 4.82 -20.67 -8.08
CA TYR A 233 5.98 -20.65 -7.19
C TYR A 233 7.18 -19.89 -7.75
N GLU A 234 7.43 -19.97 -9.06
CA GLU A 234 8.43 -19.15 -9.74
C GLU A 234 8.11 -17.65 -9.60
N MET A 235 6.86 -17.25 -9.83
CA MET A 235 6.41 -15.86 -9.66
C MET A 235 6.57 -15.38 -8.21
N LEU A 236 6.20 -16.22 -7.23
CA LEU A 236 6.37 -15.92 -5.81
C LEU A 236 7.86 -15.78 -5.46
N SER A 237 8.70 -16.72 -5.89
CA SER A 237 10.15 -16.74 -5.64
C SER A 237 10.89 -15.54 -6.24
N GLN A 238 10.38 -14.95 -7.32
CA GLN A 238 10.87 -13.69 -7.88
C GLN A 238 10.49 -12.46 -7.03
N GLY A 239 9.70 -12.64 -5.97
CA GLY A 239 9.18 -11.57 -5.10
C GLY A 239 8.12 -10.70 -5.77
N ASN A 240 7.48 -11.17 -6.85
CA ASN A 240 6.42 -10.45 -7.55
C ASN A 240 5.07 -10.62 -6.80
N THR A 241 5.05 -10.26 -5.52
CA THR A 241 3.91 -10.51 -4.61
C THR A 241 3.04 -9.27 -4.35
N SER A 242 3.24 -8.18 -5.12
CA SER A 242 2.37 -7.00 -5.05
C SER A 242 0.92 -7.39 -5.35
N GLY A 243 -0.01 -7.04 -4.45
CA GLY A 243 -1.42 -7.45 -4.55
C GLY A 243 -1.74 -8.89 -4.12
N ILE A 244 -0.74 -9.68 -3.72
CA ILE A 244 -0.95 -11.06 -3.24
C ILE A 244 -1.27 -11.03 -1.75
N PHE A 245 -2.38 -11.66 -1.38
CA PHE A 245 -2.92 -11.58 -0.03
C PHE A 245 -1.90 -11.99 1.04
N GLN A 246 -1.73 -11.17 2.07
CA GLN A 246 -0.73 -11.28 3.15
C GLN A 246 0.75 -11.19 2.74
N LEU A 247 1.08 -11.19 1.45
CA LEU A 247 2.46 -11.30 0.96
C LEU A 247 3.04 -10.00 0.38
N GLU A 248 2.36 -8.85 0.57
CA GLU A 248 2.71 -7.60 -0.11
C GLU A 248 3.82 -6.78 0.56
N SER A 249 4.10 -6.97 1.85
CA SER A 249 5.02 -6.11 2.59
C SER A 249 6.47 -6.29 2.12
N GLN A 250 7.29 -5.24 2.23
CA GLN A 250 8.67 -5.29 1.72
C GLN A 250 9.53 -6.36 2.39
N GLY A 251 9.43 -6.52 3.71
CA GLY A 251 10.19 -7.58 4.38
C GLY A 251 9.62 -8.97 4.09
N MET A 252 8.32 -9.09 3.80
CA MET A 252 7.73 -10.35 3.36
C MET A 252 8.21 -10.72 1.95
N LYS A 253 8.27 -9.75 1.03
CA LYS A 253 8.87 -9.92 -0.30
C LYS A 253 10.30 -10.43 -0.21
N LYS A 254 11.11 -9.83 0.68
CA LYS A 254 12.49 -10.27 0.93
C LYS A 254 12.54 -11.70 1.46
N LEU A 255 11.73 -12.02 2.47
CA LEU A 255 11.63 -13.38 3.02
C LEU A 255 11.29 -14.41 1.94
N ILE A 256 10.32 -14.12 1.07
CA ILE A 256 9.91 -15.04 0.00
C ILE A 256 11.02 -15.22 -1.03
N LYS A 257 11.76 -14.15 -1.39
CA LYS A 257 12.91 -14.24 -2.31
C LYS A 257 14.05 -15.09 -1.75
N GLU A 258 14.31 -14.98 -0.45
CA GLU A 258 15.34 -15.78 0.24
C GLU A 258 14.90 -17.25 0.40
N LEU A 259 13.63 -17.47 0.74
CA LEU A 259 13.08 -18.81 0.94
C LEU A 259 12.83 -19.56 -0.36
N LYS A 260 12.46 -18.88 -1.44
CA LYS A 260 12.10 -19.45 -2.76
C LYS A 260 11.08 -20.58 -2.67
N PRO A 261 9.83 -20.32 -2.25
CA PRO A 261 8.87 -21.37 -1.98
C PRO A 261 8.56 -22.21 -3.23
N ASP A 262 8.47 -23.53 -3.08
CA ASP A 262 8.19 -24.49 -4.17
C ASP A 262 7.07 -25.49 -3.87
N ILE A 263 6.56 -25.52 -2.63
CA ILE A 263 5.41 -26.32 -2.19
C ILE A 263 4.44 -25.49 -1.34
N PHE A 264 3.21 -26.00 -1.15
CA PHE A 264 2.15 -25.24 -0.47
C PHE A 264 2.41 -25.08 1.03
N GLU A 265 2.97 -26.10 1.68
CA GLU A 265 3.32 -26.12 3.10
C GLU A 265 4.27 -24.96 3.48
N GLU A 266 5.16 -24.57 2.57
CA GLU A 266 6.06 -23.44 2.78
C GLU A 266 5.34 -22.10 2.74
N LEU A 267 4.27 -21.98 1.94
CA LEU A 267 3.42 -20.80 1.96
C LEU A 267 2.68 -20.67 3.29
N ILE A 268 2.24 -21.80 3.86
CA ILE A 268 1.69 -21.86 5.22
C ILE A 268 2.75 -21.38 6.23
N ALA A 269 3.99 -21.84 6.09
CA ALA A 269 5.09 -21.49 6.98
C ALA A 269 5.46 -20.00 6.90
N ILE A 270 5.54 -19.42 5.71
CA ILE A 270 5.86 -17.99 5.48
C ILE A 270 4.92 -17.07 6.28
N ILE A 271 3.62 -17.35 6.27
CA ILE A 271 2.60 -16.57 7.01
C ILE A 271 2.77 -16.72 8.54
N GLY A 272 3.26 -17.88 8.98
CA GLY A 272 3.62 -18.13 10.39
C GLY A 272 4.90 -17.40 10.81
N LEU A 273 5.93 -17.41 9.95
CA LEU A 273 7.28 -16.93 10.24
C LEU A 273 7.41 -15.40 10.27
N TYR A 274 6.73 -14.66 9.38
CA TYR A 274 6.94 -13.22 9.23
C TYR A 274 6.27 -12.39 10.36
N ARG A 275 6.82 -12.47 11.57
CA ARG A 275 6.29 -11.85 12.79
C ARG A 275 7.43 -11.45 13.74
N PRO A 276 7.22 -10.47 14.64
CA PRO A 276 8.28 -9.99 15.54
C PRO A 276 8.96 -11.09 16.37
N GLY A 277 8.23 -12.11 16.84
CA GLY A 277 8.79 -13.23 17.60
C GLY A 277 9.76 -14.10 16.79
N PRO A 278 9.30 -14.83 15.77
CA PRO A 278 10.16 -15.68 14.95
C PRO A 278 11.29 -14.92 14.23
N LEU A 279 11.06 -13.67 13.80
CA LEU A 279 12.10 -12.83 13.19
C LEU A 279 13.20 -12.45 14.20
N GLY A 280 12.85 -12.22 15.47
CA GLY A 280 13.83 -11.87 16.52
C GLY A 280 14.60 -13.06 17.10
N SER A 281 14.04 -14.27 17.00
CA SER A 281 14.63 -15.50 17.56
C SER A 281 15.69 -16.17 16.68
N GLY A 282 15.82 -15.77 15.41
CA GLY A 282 16.67 -16.47 14.42
C GLY A 282 16.02 -17.70 13.78
N ALA A 283 14.84 -18.13 14.25
CA ALA A 283 14.11 -19.30 13.70
C ALA A 283 13.81 -19.17 12.20
N THR A 284 13.59 -17.94 11.71
CA THR A 284 13.35 -17.70 10.27
C THR A 284 14.61 -17.96 9.44
N GLU A 285 15.78 -17.53 9.92
CA GLU A 285 17.05 -17.77 9.23
C GLU A 285 17.41 -19.25 9.23
N GLU A 286 17.18 -19.93 10.36
CA GLU A 286 17.40 -21.37 10.48
C GLU A 286 16.51 -22.15 9.52
N PHE A 287 15.22 -21.80 9.43
CA PHE A 287 14.28 -22.40 8.48
C PHE A 287 14.78 -22.26 7.03
N ILE A 288 15.21 -21.06 6.61
CA ILE A 288 15.72 -20.81 5.26
C ILE A 288 17.01 -21.59 5.00
N LYS A 289 17.97 -21.59 5.94
CA LYS A 289 19.25 -22.30 5.80
C LYS A 289 19.05 -23.82 5.74
N SER A 290 18.14 -24.36 6.54
CA SER A 290 17.79 -25.78 6.54
C SER A 290 17.10 -26.18 5.25
N LYS A 291 16.13 -25.39 4.78
CA LYS A 291 15.47 -25.60 3.48
C LYS A 291 16.50 -25.62 2.34
N ASN A 292 17.37 -24.61 2.28
CA ASN A 292 18.33 -24.46 1.19
C ASN A 292 19.52 -25.44 1.30
N GLY A 293 19.51 -26.37 2.25
CA GLY A 293 20.55 -27.38 2.44
C GLY A 293 21.88 -26.86 2.99
N VAL A 294 21.90 -25.61 3.48
CA VAL A 294 23.09 -24.99 4.10
C VAL A 294 23.33 -25.59 5.48
N ASN A 295 22.26 -25.77 6.26
CA ASN A 295 22.30 -26.43 7.56
C ASN A 295 21.81 -27.87 7.44
N LYS A 296 22.50 -28.81 8.11
CA LYS A 296 21.98 -30.16 8.29
C LYS A 296 20.84 -30.11 9.30
N ILE A 297 19.69 -30.65 8.90
CA ILE A 297 18.54 -30.83 9.79
C ILE A 297 18.93 -31.86 10.85
N ASN A 298 18.99 -31.44 12.11
CA ASN A 298 19.31 -32.32 13.23
C ASN A 298 18.15 -32.33 14.22
N TYR A 299 17.62 -33.51 14.51
CA TYR A 299 16.54 -33.68 15.46
C TYR A 299 17.12 -34.08 16.82
N LEU A 300 16.61 -33.50 17.91
CA LEU A 300 16.99 -33.90 19.27
C LEU A 300 16.67 -35.38 19.56
N HIS A 301 15.66 -35.92 18.89
CA HIS A 301 15.27 -37.33 18.96
C HIS A 301 14.65 -37.78 17.62
N PRO A 302 14.87 -39.02 17.14
CA PRO A 302 14.31 -39.52 15.88
C PRO A 302 12.79 -39.37 15.77
N SER A 303 12.04 -39.54 16.86
CA SER A 303 10.57 -39.37 16.87
C SER A 303 10.09 -37.96 16.50
N LEU A 304 10.95 -36.94 16.55
CA LEU A 304 10.58 -35.58 16.14
C LEU A 304 10.52 -35.42 14.62
N GLU A 305 11.19 -36.29 13.86
CA GLU A 305 11.28 -36.19 12.40
C GLU A 305 9.89 -36.23 11.73
N SER A 306 9.01 -37.13 12.19
CA SER A 306 7.64 -37.23 11.66
C SER A 306 6.75 -36.02 11.95
N ILE A 307 7.15 -35.15 12.88
CA ILE A 307 6.39 -33.95 13.27
C ILE A 307 6.97 -32.69 12.64
N LEU A 308 8.31 -32.60 12.60
CA LEU A 308 9.04 -31.37 12.25
C LEU A 308 9.66 -31.41 10.84
N SER A 309 9.57 -32.52 10.11
CA SER A 309 10.06 -32.62 8.72
C SER A 309 9.42 -31.58 7.80
N GLU A 310 8.11 -31.32 7.94
CA GLU A 310 7.40 -30.29 7.16
C GLU A 310 7.88 -28.85 7.41
N THR A 311 8.63 -28.63 8.49
CA THR A 311 9.20 -27.32 8.86
C THR A 311 10.71 -27.38 9.04
N TYR A 312 11.36 -28.34 8.38
CA TYR A 312 12.82 -28.47 8.33
C TYR A 312 13.49 -28.55 9.72
N GLY A 313 12.82 -29.16 10.70
CA GLY A 313 13.32 -29.31 12.07
C GLY A 313 12.92 -28.19 13.03
N THR A 314 12.32 -27.10 12.54
CA THR A 314 11.92 -25.97 13.39
C THR A 314 10.50 -26.14 13.93
N ILE A 315 10.29 -25.91 15.23
CA ILE A 315 8.95 -25.85 15.81
C ILE A 315 8.29 -24.53 15.40
N LEU A 316 7.25 -24.57 14.56
CA LEU A 316 6.56 -23.38 14.07
C LEU A 316 5.11 -23.30 14.54
N TYR A 317 4.44 -24.45 14.61
CA TYR A 317 3.00 -24.52 14.84
C TYR A 317 2.64 -24.99 16.25
N GLN A 318 1.51 -24.49 16.75
CA GLN A 318 0.89 -24.96 17.98
C GLN A 318 0.49 -26.44 17.89
N GLU A 319 0.06 -26.87 16.71
CA GLU A 319 -0.28 -28.25 16.38
C GLU A 319 0.94 -29.17 16.46
N GLN A 320 2.14 -28.68 16.11
CA GLN A 320 3.38 -29.45 16.27
C GLN A 320 3.69 -29.65 17.75
N VAL A 321 3.57 -28.62 18.59
CA VAL A 321 3.71 -28.75 20.06
C VAL A 321 2.75 -29.80 20.61
N MET A 322 1.50 -29.79 20.15
CA MET A 322 0.51 -30.78 20.57
C MET A 322 0.90 -32.21 20.16
N LYS A 323 1.35 -32.41 18.92
CA LYS A 323 1.85 -33.71 18.44
C LYS A 323 3.10 -34.18 19.18
N ILE A 324 4.01 -33.28 19.53
CA ILE A 324 5.21 -33.62 20.31
C ILE A 324 4.79 -34.15 21.68
N ALA A 325 3.91 -33.44 22.39
CA ALA A 325 3.40 -33.91 23.68
C ALA A 325 2.66 -35.26 23.59
N GLN A 326 1.87 -35.46 22.53
CA GLN A 326 1.18 -36.72 22.30
C GLN A 326 2.16 -37.88 22.05
N GLN A 327 3.06 -37.73 21.08
CA GLN A 327 3.93 -38.83 20.63
C GLN A 327 5.07 -39.12 21.59
N LEU A 328 5.68 -38.08 22.19
CA LEU A 328 6.84 -38.27 23.07
C LEU A 328 6.40 -38.51 24.52
N ALA A 329 5.43 -37.75 25.04
CA ALA A 329 5.00 -37.87 26.44
C ALA A 329 3.74 -38.72 26.66
N GLY A 330 3.08 -39.20 25.61
CA GLY A 330 1.88 -40.02 25.71
C GLY A 330 0.62 -39.24 26.12
N PHE A 331 0.61 -37.91 25.95
CA PHE A 331 -0.54 -37.08 26.29
C PHE A 331 -1.72 -37.38 25.35
N SER A 332 -2.95 -37.22 25.84
CA SER A 332 -4.10 -37.06 24.96
C SER A 332 -3.96 -35.73 24.18
N LEU A 333 -4.53 -35.63 22.98
CA LEU A 333 -4.52 -34.35 22.24
C LEU A 333 -5.25 -33.23 23.01
N ALA A 334 -6.22 -33.60 23.83
CA ALA A 334 -6.91 -32.70 24.75
C ALA A 334 -5.98 -32.16 25.86
N GLN A 335 -5.19 -33.03 26.49
CA GLN A 335 -4.14 -32.65 27.44
C GLN A 335 -3.06 -31.77 26.77
N ALA A 336 -2.71 -32.08 25.53
CA ALA A 336 -1.73 -31.32 24.77
C ALA A 336 -2.20 -29.88 24.46
N ASP A 337 -3.50 -29.65 24.19
CA ASP A 337 -4.03 -28.28 24.07
C ASP A 337 -4.02 -27.53 25.41
N ILE A 338 -4.21 -28.22 26.55
CA ILE A 338 -4.06 -27.61 27.88
C ILE A 338 -2.63 -27.13 28.08
N LEU A 339 -1.63 -27.94 27.75
CA LEU A 339 -0.22 -27.58 27.78
C LEU A 339 0.06 -26.31 26.96
N ARG A 340 -0.37 -26.31 25.69
CA ARG A 340 -0.22 -25.17 24.79
C ARG A 340 -0.87 -23.90 25.34
N LYS A 341 -2.07 -23.98 25.94
CA LYS A 341 -2.73 -22.82 26.58
C LYS A 341 -1.96 -22.32 27.80
N ALA A 342 -1.46 -23.22 28.64
CA ALA A 342 -0.69 -22.86 29.83
C ALA A 342 0.57 -22.07 29.47
N MET A 343 1.26 -22.50 28.40
CA MET A 343 2.43 -21.80 27.87
C MET A 343 2.08 -20.41 27.36
N GLY A 344 1.00 -20.27 26.58
CA GLY A 344 0.57 -18.97 26.05
C GLY A 344 0.17 -17.97 27.14
N LYS A 345 -0.38 -18.44 28.28
CA LYS A 345 -0.76 -17.60 29.43
C LYS A 345 0.34 -17.44 30.49
N LYS A 346 1.52 -18.03 30.29
CA LYS A 346 2.66 -18.02 31.23
C LYS A 346 2.26 -18.34 32.68
N LYS A 347 1.36 -19.33 32.87
CA LYS A 347 0.94 -19.74 34.21
C LYS A 347 1.97 -20.65 34.85
N GLN A 348 2.81 -20.11 35.72
CA GLN A 348 3.97 -20.80 36.28
C GLN A 348 3.61 -22.14 36.96
N ASP A 349 2.56 -22.15 37.77
CA ASP A 349 2.16 -23.35 38.54
C ASP A 349 1.72 -24.50 37.63
N VAL A 350 0.97 -24.18 36.57
CA VAL A 350 0.50 -25.17 35.58
C VAL A 350 1.67 -25.65 34.73
N MET A 351 2.60 -24.76 34.39
CA MET A 351 3.79 -25.10 33.60
C MET A 351 4.71 -26.09 34.32
N THR A 352 4.94 -25.91 35.62
CA THR A 352 5.75 -26.83 36.42
C THR A 352 5.13 -28.22 36.48
N ALA A 353 3.82 -28.30 36.77
CA ALA A 353 3.09 -29.58 36.80
C ALA A 353 3.12 -30.30 35.44
N GLN A 354 2.94 -29.56 34.35
CA GLN A 354 2.98 -30.13 33.01
C GLN A 354 4.39 -30.57 32.59
N ARG A 355 5.45 -29.85 33.01
CA ARG A 355 6.85 -30.24 32.78
C ARG A 355 7.14 -31.61 33.38
N GLU A 356 6.77 -31.81 34.64
CA GLU A 356 6.98 -33.10 35.31
C GLU A 356 6.25 -34.24 34.61
N GLN A 357 4.99 -34.03 34.22
CA GLN A 357 4.21 -35.03 33.49
C GLN A 357 4.82 -35.33 32.12
N PHE A 358 5.29 -34.31 31.39
CA PHE A 358 5.91 -34.47 30.09
C PHE A 358 7.19 -35.31 30.17
N ILE A 359 8.08 -34.99 31.12
CA ILE A 359 9.34 -35.72 31.30
C ILE A 359 9.09 -37.17 31.70
N LYS A 360 8.19 -37.42 32.67
CA LYS A 360 7.81 -38.78 33.07
C LYS A 360 7.24 -39.58 31.89
N GLY A 361 6.40 -38.95 31.08
CA GLY A 361 5.86 -39.54 29.85
C GLY A 361 6.96 -39.92 28.85
N CYS A 362 7.91 -39.02 28.62
CA CYS A 362 9.05 -39.25 27.73
C CYS A 362 9.94 -40.41 28.21
N MET A 363 10.21 -40.48 29.51
CA MET A 363 10.96 -41.58 30.11
C MET A 363 10.25 -42.93 29.94
N ASN A 364 8.92 -42.96 30.11
CA ASN A 364 8.11 -44.16 29.85
C ASN A 364 8.19 -44.61 28.38
N ASN A 365 8.38 -43.65 27.45
CA ASN A 365 8.58 -43.89 26.03
C ASN A 365 10.06 -44.07 25.63
N LYS A 366 10.94 -44.34 26.59
CA LYS A 366 12.38 -44.63 26.40
C LYS A 366 13.21 -43.46 25.86
N ILE A 367 12.78 -42.23 26.10
CA ILE A 367 13.55 -41.02 25.82
C ILE A 367 14.29 -40.64 27.11
N ASP A 368 15.59 -40.37 27.01
CA ASP A 368 16.38 -40.00 28.20
C ASP A 368 15.94 -38.65 28.76
N GLU A 369 16.07 -38.50 30.08
CA GLU A 369 15.61 -37.31 30.81
C GLU A 369 16.24 -36.02 30.28
N LYS A 370 17.54 -36.02 29.94
CA LYS A 370 18.23 -34.82 29.45
C LYS A 370 17.67 -34.37 28.10
N THR A 371 17.39 -35.31 27.20
CA THR A 371 16.76 -35.01 25.91
C THR A 371 15.33 -34.51 26.11
N ALA A 372 14.55 -35.13 27.00
CA ALA A 372 13.20 -34.71 27.32
C ALA A 372 13.15 -33.27 27.89
N GLU A 373 14.09 -32.92 28.77
CA GLU A 373 14.21 -31.56 29.31
C GLU A 373 14.51 -30.53 28.23
N LYS A 374 15.48 -30.81 27.35
CA LYS A 374 15.81 -29.91 26.23
C LYS A 374 14.63 -29.71 25.29
N ILE A 375 13.91 -30.78 24.95
CA ILE A 375 12.72 -30.69 24.10
C ILE A 375 11.65 -29.81 24.77
N PHE A 376 11.42 -29.97 26.08
CA PHE A 376 10.45 -29.14 26.79
C PHE A 376 10.87 -27.67 26.87
N GLU A 377 12.16 -27.39 27.02
CA GLU A 377 12.72 -26.04 26.99
C GLU A 377 12.52 -25.38 25.62
N GLU A 378 12.80 -26.10 24.53
CA GLU A 378 12.50 -25.62 23.18
C GLU A 378 11.00 -25.32 23.04
N ILE A 379 10.11 -26.27 23.36
CA ILE A 379 8.67 -26.04 23.30
C ILE A 379 8.26 -24.80 24.10
N SER A 380 8.79 -24.62 25.31
CA SER A 380 8.46 -23.48 26.19
C SER A 380 8.95 -22.16 25.62
N TYR A 381 10.15 -22.15 25.03
CA TYR A 381 10.68 -20.99 24.31
C TYR A 381 9.78 -20.65 23.11
N PHE A 382 9.42 -21.65 22.31
CA PHE A 382 8.58 -21.53 21.11
C PHE A 382 7.13 -21.15 21.39
N ALA A 383 6.54 -21.60 22.49
CA ALA A 383 5.12 -21.38 22.75
C ALA A 383 4.72 -19.91 22.95
N GLY A 384 5.69 -19.01 23.20
CA GLY A 384 5.46 -17.57 23.17
C GLY A 384 5.16 -17.00 21.78
N TYR A 385 5.49 -17.72 20.70
CA TYR A 385 5.34 -17.26 19.32
C TYR A 385 4.80 -18.31 18.34
N GLY A 386 4.58 -19.56 18.79
CA GLY A 386 3.99 -20.62 17.98
C GLY A 386 2.60 -20.25 17.47
N PHE A 387 2.33 -20.57 16.20
CA PHE A 387 1.14 -20.10 15.51
C PHE A 387 0.13 -21.20 15.16
N ASN A 388 -1.13 -20.84 14.93
CA ASN A 388 -2.19 -21.80 14.59
C ASN A 388 -2.07 -22.21 13.12
N LYS A 389 -1.74 -23.48 12.86
CA LYS A 389 -1.55 -24.02 11.52
C LYS A 389 -2.85 -24.01 10.70
N ALA A 390 -3.98 -24.36 11.30
CA ALA A 390 -5.26 -24.39 10.61
C ALA A 390 -5.65 -23.01 10.03
N HIS A 391 -5.41 -21.94 10.80
CA HIS A 391 -5.62 -20.57 10.38
C HIS A 391 -4.65 -20.15 9.26
N THR A 392 -3.35 -20.44 9.40
CA THR A 392 -2.39 -20.15 8.32
C THR A 392 -2.68 -20.92 7.06
N ALA A 393 -3.08 -22.17 7.16
CA ALA A 393 -3.33 -23.02 6.01
C ALA A 393 -4.52 -22.49 5.20
N ALA A 394 -5.61 -22.13 5.88
CA ALA A 394 -6.77 -21.56 5.22
C ALA A 394 -6.46 -20.21 4.54
N TYR A 395 -5.62 -19.37 5.14
CA TYR A 395 -5.24 -18.07 4.59
C TYR A 395 -4.16 -18.18 3.50
N ALA A 396 -3.27 -19.16 3.60
CA ALA A 396 -2.33 -19.54 2.54
C ALA A 396 -3.08 -19.98 1.28
N LEU A 397 -4.25 -20.63 1.40
CA LEU A 397 -5.07 -20.96 0.24
C LEU A 397 -5.52 -19.70 -0.51
N ILE A 398 -5.97 -18.67 0.20
CA ILE A 398 -6.36 -17.38 -0.41
C ILE A 398 -5.13 -16.71 -1.05
N ALA A 399 -3.99 -16.71 -0.37
CA ALA A 399 -2.74 -16.18 -0.92
C ALA A 399 -2.36 -16.89 -2.22
N TYR A 400 -2.42 -18.23 -2.24
CA TYR A 400 -2.17 -19.05 -3.42
C TYR A 400 -3.17 -18.78 -4.54
N GLN A 401 -4.46 -18.70 -4.25
CA GLN A 401 -5.50 -18.35 -5.23
C GLN A 401 -5.23 -16.98 -5.88
N THR A 402 -4.84 -15.97 -5.09
CA THR A 402 -4.47 -14.66 -5.64
C THR A 402 -3.18 -14.74 -6.49
N ALA A 403 -2.20 -15.54 -6.08
CA ALA A 403 -0.96 -15.74 -6.84
C ALA A 403 -1.23 -16.47 -8.16
N TYR A 404 -2.08 -17.48 -8.16
CA TYR A 404 -2.54 -18.20 -9.35
C TYR A 404 -3.22 -17.26 -10.34
N LEU A 405 -4.18 -16.46 -9.88
CA LEU A 405 -4.89 -15.49 -10.72
C LEU A 405 -3.93 -14.43 -11.28
N LYS A 406 -2.98 -13.93 -10.49
CA LYS A 406 -1.96 -13.00 -10.98
C LYS A 406 -1.04 -13.63 -12.02
N THR A 407 -0.68 -14.90 -11.85
CA THR A 407 0.21 -15.63 -12.77
C THR A 407 -0.43 -15.84 -14.14
N TYR A 408 -1.69 -16.29 -14.18
CA TYR A 408 -2.37 -16.68 -15.41
C TYR A 408 -3.26 -15.60 -16.02
N HIS A 409 -3.78 -14.69 -15.20
CA HIS A 409 -4.70 -13.62 -15.60
C HIS A 409 -4.29 -12.26 -15.01
N PRO A 410 -3.04 -11.81 -15.24
CA PRO A 410 -2.49 -10.62 -14.58
C PRO A 410 -3.29 -9.35 -14.88
N VAL A 411 -3.77 -9.16 -16.11
CA VAL A 411 -4.51 -7.95 -16.50
C VAL A 411 -5.86 -7.85 -15.79
N GLU A 412 -6.63 -8.95 -15.77
CA GLU A 412 -7.91 -9.00 -15.06
C GLU A 412 -7.73 -8.90 -13.54
N PHE A 413 -6.72 -9.59 -12.99
CA PHE A 413 -6.41 -9.55 -11.57
C PHE A 413 -6.03 -8.14 -11.11
N MET A 414 -5.15 -7.46 -11.85
CA MET A 414 -4.73 -6.10 -11.53
C MET A 414 -5.89 -5.10 -11.68
N ALA A 415 -6.78 -5.26 -12.66
CA ALA A 415 -7.97 -4.42 -12.79
C ALA A 415 -8.95 -4.58 -11.60
N ALA A 416 -9.17 -5.82 -11.15
CA ALA A 416 -9.98 -6.10 -9.95
C ALA A 416 -9.31 -5.56 -8.68
N LEU A 417 -7.99 -5.69 -8.57
CA LEU A 417 -7.21 -5.17 -7.45
C LEU A 417 -7.30 -3.64 -7.37
N LEU A 418 -7.09 -2.93 -8.48
CA LEU A 418 -7.23 -1.47 -8.59
C LEU A 418 -8.64 -1.02 -8.18
N THR A 419 -9.66 -1.74 -8.62
CA THR A 419 -11.05 -1.49 -8.24
C THR A 419 -11.24 -1.57 -6.72
N SER A 420 -10.63 -2.56 -6.07
CA SER A 420 -10.76 -2.77 -4.62
C SER A 420 -10.10 -1.70 -3.75
N VAL A 421 -9.25 -0.85 -4.34
CA VAL A 421 -8.57 0.26 -3.65
C VAL A 421 -8.83 1.62 -4.29
N LYS A 422 -9.85 1.75 -5.14
CA LYS A 422 -10.11 2.96 -5.91
C LYS A 422 -10.23 4.24 -5.07
N ASP A 423 -10.71 4.12 -3.83
CA ASP A 423 -10.86 5.24 -2.89
C ASP A 423 -9.54 5.62 -2.18
N ASN A 424 -8.46 4.86 -2.39
CA ASN A 424 -7.13 5.11 -1.84
C ASN A 424 -6.14 5.43 -2.97
N SER A 425 -5.97 6.73 -3.25
CA SER A 425 -5.11 7.22 -4.34
C SER A 425 -3.66 6.77 -4.24
N GLU A 426 -3.10 6.63 -3.02
CA GLU A 426 -1.74 6.14 -2.83
C GLU A 426 -1.60 4.68 -3.26
N LYS A 427 -2.56 3.81 -2.89
CA LYS A 427 -2.56 2.40 -3.31
C LYS A 427 -2.85 2.23 -4.79
N VAL A 428 -3.73 3.05 -5.37
CA VAL A 428 -3.98 3.08 -6.81
C VAL A 428 -2.68 3.43 -7.55
N ALA A 429 -1.98 4.47 -7.11
CA ALA A 429 -0.70 4.87 -7.68
C ALA A 429 0.33 3.73 -7.62
N TYR A 430 0.46 3.11 -6.45
CA TYR A 430 1.34 1.97 -6.24
C TYR A 430 1.06 0.82 -7.21
N TYR A 431 -0.19 0.34 -7.30
CA TYR A 431 -0.51 -0.78 -8.19
C TYR A 431 -0.46 -0.42 -9.68
N ILE A 432 -0.65 0.84 -10.06
CA ILE A 432 -0.44 1.28 -11.45
C ILE A 432 1.04 1.28 -11.80
N SER A 433 1.92 1.68 -10.88
CA SER A 433 3.37 1.51 -11.07
C SER A 433 3.72 0.03 -11.27
N GLU A 434 3.18 -0.86 -10.44
CA GLU A 434 3.36 -2.31 -10.60
C GLU A 434 2.82 -2.82 -11.95
N CYS A 435 1.69 -2.30 -12.44
CA CYS A 435 1.19 -2.61 -13.78
C CYS A 435 2.22 -2.24 -14.86
N ARG A 436 2.89 -1.08 -14.75
CA ARG A 436 3.94 -0.67 -15.69
C ARG A 436 5.13 -1.64 -15.67
N HIS A 437 5.59 -2.03 -14.49
CA HIS A 437 6.65 -3.04 -14.34
C HIS A 437 6.25 -4.38 -14.96
N MET A 438 4.97 -4.77 -14.84
CA MET A 438 4.40 -5.96 -15.49
C MET A 438 4.10 -5.77 -16.99
N LYS A 439 4.41 -4.61 -17.58
CA LYS A 439 4.11 -4.23 -18.98
C LYS A 439 2.61 -4.23 -19.31
N ILE A 440 1.77 -3.96 -18.31
CA ILE A 440 0.32 -3.81 -18.45
C ILE A 440 0.00 -2.34 -18.64
N ASN A 441 -0.59 -2.01 -19.78
CA ASN A 441 -0.98 -0.64 -20.10
C ASN A 441 -2.27 -0.25 -19.36
N VAL A 442 -2.17 0.79 -18.54
CA VAL A 442 -3.31 1.45 -17.90
C VAL A 442 -3.62 2.73 -18.67
N LEU A 443 -4.80 2.79 -19.28
CA LEU A 443 -5.26 3.89 -20.11
C LEU A 443 -6.06 4.90 -19.31
N LEU A 444 -6.01 6.17 -19.73
CA LEU A 444 -6.87 7.24 -19.22
C LEU A 444 -8.35 6.86 -19.25
N PRO A 445 -9.18 7.45 -18.37
CA PRO A 445 -10.62 7.31 -18.46
C PRO A 445 -11.12 7.84 -19.81
N ASP A 446 -12.25 7.30 -20.28
CA ASP A 446 -12.95 7.77 -21.48
C ASP A 446 -14.46 7.54 -21.30
N ILE A 447 -15.29 8.56 -21.41
CA ILE A 447 -16.76 8.43 -21.29
C ILE A 447 -17.35 7.40 -22.26
N ASN A 448 -16.70 7.17 -23.40
CA ASN A 448 -17.16 6.25 -24.44
C ASN A 448 -16.73 4.79 -24.19
N GLU A 449 -15.77 4.53 -23.30
CA GLU A 449 -15.22 3.19 -23.08
C GLU A 449 -15.18 2.75 -21.61
N SER A 450 -14.89 3.67 -20.69
CA SER A 450 -14.82 3.41 -19.25
C SER A 450 -16.18 2.97 -18.67
N PHE A 451 -16.13 2.09 -17.68
CA PHE A 451 -17.28 1.75 -16.84
C PHE A 451 -17.11 2.33 -15.44
N GLU A 452 -17.96 1.91 -14.50
CA GLU A 452 -17.92 2.38 -13.10
C GLU A 452 -16.56 2.09 -12.46
N ASN A 453 -16.05 0.87 -12.63
CA ASN A 453 -14.81 0.36 -12.07
C ASN A 453 -13.73 0.19 -13.15
N PHE A 454 -12.49 -0.12 -12.74
CA PHE A 454 -11.42 -0.46 -13.69
C PHE A 454 -11.84 -1.69 -14.50
N THR A 455 -11.64 -1.64 -15.81
CA THR A 455 -12.11 -2.69 -16.73
C THR A 455 -11.02 -3.07 -17.71
N VAL A 456 -11.10 -4.29 -18.25
CA VAL A 456 -10.15 -4.77 -19.26
C VAL A 456 -10.76 -4.60 -20.65
N ILE A 457 -10.08 -3.84 -21.49
CA ILE A 457 -10.45 -3.59 -22.88
C ILE A 457 -9.25 -3.97 -23.75
N GLN A 458 -9.41 -4.96 -24.63
CA GLN A 458 -8.36 -5.43 -25.56
C GLN A 458 -7.00 -5.71 -24.88
N GLY A 459 -7.03 -6.35 -23.70
CA GLY A 459 -5.81 -6.68 -22.94
C GLY A 459 -5.15 -5.51 -22.22
N LYS A 460 -5.79 -4.33 -22.20
CA LYS A 460 -5.35 -3.14 -21.47
C LYS A 460 -6.34 -2.82 -20.35
N ILE A 461 -5.89 -2.13 -19.31
CA ILE A 461 -6.76 -1.68 -18.23
C ILE A 461 -7.26 -0.28 -18.56
N ARG A 462 -8.57 -0.06 -18.56
CA ARG A 462 -9.21 1.24 -18.71
C ARG A 462 -9.60 1.78 -17.33
N PHE A 463 -9.24 3.04 -17.06
CA PHE A 463 -9.56 3.69 -15.79
C PHE A 463 -11.07 3.74 -15.53
N GLY A 464 -11.50 3.44 -14.29
CA GLY A 464 -12.90 3.49 -13.90
C GLY A 464 -13.39 4.91 -13.65
N LEU A 465 -14.61 5.24 -14.09
CA LEU A 465 -15.18 6.58 -13.90
C LEU A 465 -15.33 6.95 -12.42
N THR A 466 -15.63 5.98 -11.55
CA THR A 466 -15.79 6.24 -10.10
C THR A 466 -14.46 6.39 -9.36
N ALA A 467 -13.33 6.10 -10.01
CA ALA A 467 -12.00 6.33 -9.44
C ALA A 467 -11.51 7.77 -9.69
N ILE A 468 -12.22 8.56 -10.50
CA ILE A 468 -11.91 9.97 -10.73
C ILE A 468 -12.40 10.78 -9.52
N LYS A 469 -11.53 11.63 -8.97
CA LYS A 469 -11.88 12.52 -7.86
C LYS A 469 -13.12 13.34 -8.21
N ASN A 470 -14.04 13.52 -7.26
CA ASN A 470 -15.32 14.22 -7.40
C ASN A 470 -16.37 13.56 -8.32
N VAL A 471 -16.11 12.39 -8.91
CA VAL A 471 -17.10 11.65 -9.72
C VAL A 471 -17.78 10.57 -8.87
N GLY A 472 -19.01 10.86 -8.44
CA GLY A 472 -19.81 9.94 -7.64
C GLY A 472 -20.40 8.77 -8.44
N TYR A 473 -20.79 7.70 -7.74
CA TYR A 473 -21.38 6.49 -8.33
C TYR A 473 -22.60 6.78 -9.22
N GLY A 474 -23.56 7.57 -8.72
CA GLY A 474 -24.77 7.91 -9.48
C GLY A 474 -24.45 8.67 -10.77
N PHE A 475 -23.44 9.54 -10.75
CA PHE A 475 -23.00 10.28 -11.93
C PHE A 475 -22.36 9.35 -12.97
N ALA A 476 -21.38 8.51 -12.57
CA ALA A 476 -20.77 7.53 -13.47
C ALA A 476 -21.81 6.59 -14.11
N ARG A 477 -22.78 6.11 -13.32
CA ARG A 477 -23.86 5.23 -13.79
C ARG A 477 -24.74 5.92 -14.83
N SER A 478 -25.08 7.19 -14.63
CA SER A 478 -25.88 7.96 -15.60
C SER A 478 -25.19 8.08 -16.97
N ILE A 479 -23.87 8.32 -17.00
CA ILE A 479 -23.08 8.37 -18.24
C ILE A 479 -23.16 7.02 -18.97
N ILE A 480 -22.98 5.93 -18.25
CA ILE A 480 -22.98 4.58 -18.83
C ILE A 480 -24.37 4.19 -19.33
N GLN A 481 -25.43 4.52 -18.59
CA GLN A 481 -26.81 4.26 -18.99
C GLN A 481 -27.17 5.01 -20.27
N GLU A 482 -26.87 6.30 -20.34
CA GLU A 482 -27.13 7.12 -21.54
C GLU A 482 -26.30 6.64 -22.74
N ARG A 483 -25.03 6.25 -22.52
CA ARG A 483 -24.21 5.62 -23.56
C ARG A 483 -24.82 4.31 -24.09
N ASN A 484 -25.29 3.45 -23.19
CA ASN A 484 -25.88 2.17 -23.57
C ASN A 484 -27.23 2.36 -24.29
N ARG A 485 -27.99 3.42 -23.97
CA ARG A 485 -29.28 3.74 -24.57
C ARG A 485 -29.16 4.40 -25.94
N ALA A 486 -28.29 5.41 -26.07
CA ALA A 486 -28.22 6.31 -27.22
C ALA A 486 -26.89 6.23 -28.01
N GLY A 487 -26.03 5.27 -27.68
CA GLY A 487 -24.74 5.05 -28.35
C GLY A 487 -23.63 5.98 -27.84
N ARG A 488 -22.51 5.99 -28.57
CA ARG A 488 -21.32 6.82 -28.23
C ARG A 488 -21.66 8.31 -28.25
N PHE A 489 -21.03 9.05 -27.35
CA PHE A 489 -21.07 10.51 -27.34
C PHE A 489 -20.19 11.05 -28.46
N THR A 490 -20.74 11.97 -29.25
CA THR A 490 -20.06 12.49 -30.45
C THR A 490 -19.45 13.87 -30.28
N SER A 491 -19.97 14.68 -29.34
CA SER A 491 -19.50 16.03 -29.08
C SER A 491 -19.72 16.43 -27.62
N PHE A 492 -19.09 17.52 -27.18
CA PHE A 492 -19.29 18.07 -25.84
C PHE A 492 -20.75 18.50 -25.60
N GLU A 493 -21.38 19.05 -26.63
CA GLU A 493 -22.81 19.41 -26.65
C GLU A 493 -23.70 18.18 -26.46
N ASP A 494 -23.41 17.11 -27.21
CA ASP A 494 -24.15 15.85 -27.16
C ASP A 494 -24.04 15.21 -25.77
N PHE A 495 -22.85 15.22 -25.18
CA PHE A 495 -22.64 14.79 -23.81
C PHE A 495 -23.49 15.59 -22.82
N LEU A 496 -23.38 16.93 -22.82
CA LEU A 496 -24.13 17.77 -21.87
C LEU A 496 -25.64 17.66 -22.07
N ASN A 497 -26.13 17.64 -23.30
CA ASN A 497 -27.57 17.50 -23.57
C ASN A 497 -28.15 16.20 -22.97
N ARG A 498 -27.39 15.10 -23.03
CA ARG A 498 -27.82 13.80 -22.49
C ARG A 498 -27.75 13.78 -20.96
N VAL A 499 -26.63 14.21 -20.36
CA VAL A 499 -26.34 13.94 -18.92
C VAL A 499 -26.40 15.14 -17.97
N CYS A 500 -26.64 16.38 -18.43
CA CYS A 500 -26.49 17.59 -17.61
C CYS A 500 -27.26 17.63 -16.28
N GLU A 501 -28.34 16.85 -16.12
CA GLU A 501 -29.15 16.80 -14.89
C GLU A 501 -28.42 16.11 -13.74
N PHE A 502 -27.52 15.17 -14.06
CA PHE A 502 -26.74 14.40 -13.09
C PHE A 502 -25.32 14.95 -12.90
N VAL A 503 -24.90 15.84 -13.80
CA VAL A 503 -23.56 16.45 -13.80
C VAL A 503 -23.56 17.67 -12.87
N ASN A 504 -22.67 17.68 -11.88
CA ASN A 504 -22.36 18.89 -11.12
C ASN A 504 -21.08 19.56 -11.67
N LYS A 505 -20.89 20.85 -11.39
CA LYS A 505 -19.76 21.64 -11.90
C LYS A 505 -18.39 20.99 -11.59
N LYS A 506 -18.18 20.55 -10.36
CA LYS A 506 -16.93 19.88 -9.94
C LYS A 506 -16.70 18.55 -10.65
N GLY A 507 -17.76 17.76 -10.86
CA GLY A 507 -17.69 16.50 -11.57
C GLY A 507 -17.34 16.70 -13.04
N LEU A 508 -17.91 17.72 -13.69
CA LEU A 508 -17.57 18.08 -15.08
C LEU A 508 -16.12 18.55 -15.19
N GLU A 509 -15.69 19.44 -14.30
CA GLU A 509 -14.30 19.89 -14.21
C GLU A 509 -13.34 18.69 -14.08
N SER A 510 -13.66 17.74 -13.20
CA SER A 510 -12.87 16.54 -13.00
C SER A 510 -12.84 15.62 -14.22
N LEU A 511 -13.93 15.48 -14.97
CA LEU A 511 -13.94 14.73 -16.24
C LEU A 511 -13.08 15.37 -17.32
N ILE A 512 -13.09 16.71 -17.41
CA ILE A 512 -12.23 17.44 -18.36
C ILE A 512 -10.76 17.24 -17.96
N LYS A 513 -10.41 17.59 -16.71
CA LYS A 513 -9.03 17.52 -16.20
C LYS A 513 -8.43 16.12 -16.24
N SER A 514 -9.24 15.07 -16.06
CA SER A 514 -8.80 13.67 -16.12
C SER A 514 -8.62 13.10 -17.54
N GLY A 515 -9.03 13.83 -18.57
CA GLY A 515 -8.99 13.35 -19.95
C GLY A 515 -10.15 12.45 -20.36
N ALA A 516 -11.17 12.30 -19.52
CA ALA A 516 -12.32 11.46 -19.81
C ALA A 516 -13.11 11.92 -21.05
N LEU A 517 -12.98 13.18 -21.43
CA LEU A 517 -13.67 13.81 -22.56
C LEU A 517 -12.79 14.01 -23.81
N ASP A 518 -11.52 13.58 -23.76
CA ASP A 518 -10.57 13.79 -24.87
C ASP A 518 -11.01 13.09 -26.16
N SER A 519 -11.80 12.00 -26.05
CA SER A 519 -12.35 11.26 -27.20
C SER A 519 -13.34 12.07 -28.05
N LEU A 520 -13.80 13.23 -27.57
CA LEU A 520 -14.69 14.15 -28.29
C LEU A 520 -13.94 15.06 -29.28
N GLY A 521 -12.60 15.03 -29.29
CA GLY A 521 -11.78 15.82 -30.20
C GLY A 521 -11.74 17.33 -29.89
N VAL A 522 -12.07 17.71 -28.66
CA VAL A 522 -12.03 19.09 -28.17
C VAL A 522 -10.91 19.24 -27.14
N TYR A 523 -10.18 20.37 -27.20
CA TYR A 523 -9.12 20.65 -26.24
C TYR A 523 -9.64 20.89 -24.83
N ARG A 524 -8.88 20.44 -23.83
CA ARG A 524 -9.23 20.64 -22.41
C ARG A 524 -9.27 22.11 -22.08
N SER A 525 -8.36 22.93 -22.63
CA SER A 525 -8.37 24.39 -22.46
C SER A 525 -9.67 25.05 -22.92
N GLN A 526 -10.22 24.60 -24.04
CA GLN A 526 -11.45 25.12 -24.61
C GLN A 526 -12.66 24.74 -23.76
N MET A 527 -12.73 23.49 -23.29
CA MET A 527 -13.79 23.04 -22.38
C MET A 527 -13.70 23.75 -21.01
N MET A 528 -12.51 23.86 -20.44
CA MET A 528 -12.27 24.53 -19.15
C MET A 528 -12.64 26.01 -19.15
N ALA A 529 -12.55 26.68 -20.30
CA ALA A 529 -12.93 28.09 -20.41
C ALA A 529 -14.45 28.33 -20.30
N VAL A 530 -15.29 27.33 -20.62
CA VAL A 530 -16.75 27.52 -20.78
C VAL A 530 -17.62 26.55 -19.99
N TYR A 531 -17.05 25.52 -19.34
CA TYR A 531 -17.82 24.41 -18.77
C TYR A 531 -18.89 24.86 -17.76
N GLU A 532 -18.63 25.89 -16.95
CA GLU A 532 -19.59 26.37 -15.95
C GLU A 532 -20.82 27.01 -16.57
N ASP A 533 -20.61 27.91 -17.53
CA ASP A 533 -21.68 28.66 -18.19
C ASP A 533 -22.50 27.74 -19.07
N VAL A 534 -21.83 26.86 -19.83
CA VAL A 534 -22.47 25.90 -20.71
C VAL A 534 -23.31 24.90 -19.90
N LEU A 535 -22.76 24.31 -18.82
CA LEU A 535 -23.53 23.40 -17.96
C LEU A 535 -24.76 24.10 -17.37
N SER A 536 -24.60 25.33 -16.88
CA SER A 536 -25.70 26.12 -16.30
C SER A 536 -26.78 26.43 -17.33
N HIS A 537 -26.40 26.69 -18.59
CA HIS A 537 -27.32 26.92 -19.69
C HIS A 537 -28.16 25.68 -20.02
N PHE A 538 -27.52 24.50 -20.18
CA PHE A 538 -28.23 23.25 -20.45
C PHE A 538 -29.18 22.84 -19.32
N GLN A 539 -28.77 23.03 -18.06
CA GLN A 539 -29.61 22.74 -16.91
C GLN A 539 -30.85 23.64 -16.84
N LYS A 540 -30.72 24.93 -17.19
CA LYS A 540 -31.86 25.86 -17.28
C LYS A 540 -32.79 25.50 -18.44
N SER A 541 -32.24 25.21 -19.62
CA SER A 541 -33.01 24.83 -20.80
C SER A 541 -33.87 23.57 -20.56
N LYS A 542 -33.30 22.51 -19.95
CA LYS A 542 -34.07 21.32 -19.59
C LYS A 542 -35.18 21.59 -18.56
N LYS A 543 -34.92 22.41 -17.54
CA LYS A 543 -35.94 22.78 -16.54
C LYS A 543 -37.12 23.53 -17.17
N ASN A 544 -36.86 24.44 -18.11
CA ASN A 544 -37.91 25.18 -18.81
C ASN A 544 -38.76 24.28 -19.70
N ASN A 545 -38.12 23.32 -20.40
CA ASN A 545 -38.83 22.34 -21.23
C ASN A 545 -39.71 21.38 -20.41
N LEU A 546 -39.29 20.98 -19.21
CA LEU A 546 -40.07 20.12 -18.31
C LEU A 546 -41.25 20.85 -17.65
N ALA A 547 -41.14 22.17 -17.45
CA ALA A 547 -42.15 22.96 -16.75
C ALA A 547 -43.35 23.37 -17.63
N ASN A 548 -43.41 22.99 -18.91
CA ASN A 548 -44.40 23.46 -19.90
C ASN A 548 -44.57 25.01 -19.94
N GLN A 549 -43.61 25.75 -19.38
CA GLN A 549 -43.51 27.19 -19.53
C GLN A 549 -42.72 27.46 -20.80
N ILE A 550 -43.41 27.36 -21.93
CA ILE A 550 -42.90 27.87 -23.19
C ILE A 550 -42.93 29.40 -23.07
N SER A 551 -41.77 30.03 -22.99
CA SER A 551 -41.68 31.49 -23.10
C SER A 551 -42.09 31.87 -24.51
N ILE A 552 -42.88 32.95 -24.68
CA ILE A 552 -43.27 33.46 -26.01
C ILE A 552 -42.05 33.75 -26.91
N PHE A 553 -40.87 33.98 -26.31
CA PHE A 553 -39.62 34.15 -27.04
C PHE A 553 -39.03 32.83 -27.59
N ASP A 554 -39.32 31.67 -26.98
CA ASP A 554 -38.84 30.37 -27.46
C ASP A 554 -39.57 29.93 -28.74
N ILE A 555 -40.81 30.40 -28.97
CA ILE A 555 -41.60 30.12 -30.17
C ILE A 555 -41.09 30.92 -31.39
N VAL A 556 -40.40 32.04 -31.16
CA VAL A 556 -39.91 32.93 -32.24
C VAL A 556 -38.49 32.54 -32.70
N GLU A 557 -37.71 31.84 -31.88
CA GLU A 557 -36.40 31.29 -32.27
C GLU A 557 -36.48 29.89 -32.93
N ASP A 558 -37.69 29.35 -33.11
CA ASP A 558 -37.88 27.98 -33.59
C ASP A 558 -37.83 27.86 -35.12
N LYS A 559 -36.65 28.18 -35.68
CA LYS A 559 -36.19 27.63 -36.97
C LYS A 559 -34.69 27.37 -36.92
N SER A 560 -34.38 26.10 -36.68
CA SER A 560 -33.16 25.37 -37.05
C SER A 560 -31.94 25.47 -36.13
N SER A 561 -31.52 24.28 -35.70
CA SER A 561 -30.26 23.88 -35.06
C SER A 561 -30.11 24.19 -33.56
N LEU A 562 -29.85 23.13 -32.80
CA LEU A 562 -29.10 23.14 -31.55
C LEU A 562 -28.10 24.31 -31.59
N LYS A 563 -28.25 25.34 -30.74
CA LYS A 563 -27.25 26.41 -30.63
C LYS A 563 -25.93 25.71 -30.27
N LYS A 564 -25.04 25.55 -31.25
CA LYS A 564 -23.70 24.99 -31.07
C LYS A 564 -23.04 25.72 -29.91
N VAL A 565 -22.50 24.99 -28.95
CA VAL A 565 -21.64 25.53 -27.91
C VAL A 565 -20.45 26.15 -28.63
N SER A 566 -20.38 27.47 -28.60
CA SER A 566 -19.25 28.20 -29.18
C SER A 566 -18.03 28.00 -28.28
N LEU A 567 -17.22 26.99 -28.60
CA LEU A 567 -15.93 26.75 -27.97
C LEU A 567 -14.93 27.84 -28.40
N PRO A 568 -14.21 28.49 -27.48
CA PRO A 568 -13.26 29.52 -27.84
C PRO A 568 -12.04 28.91 -28.54
N ALA A 569 -11.50 29.59 -29.54
CA ALA A 569 -10.31 29.13 -30.26
C ALA A 569 -9.02 29.40 -29.46
N ILE A 570 -8.85 28.64 -28.36
CA ILE A 570 -7.69 28.72 -27.46
C ILE A 570 -6.77 27.52 -27.77
N PRO A 571 -5.44 27.71 -27.79
CA PRO A 571 -4.50 26.59 -27.88
C PRO A 571 -4.66 25.64 -26.68
N GLU A 572 -4.27 24.38 -26.87
CA GLU A 572 -4.25 23.41 -25.77
C GLU A 572 -3.22 23.80 -24.70
N TYR A 573 -3.46 23.35 -23.47
CA TYR A 573 -2.52 23.49 -22.36
C TYR A 573 -1.16 22.86 -22.68
N GLN A 574 -0.10 23.36 -22.03
CA GLN A 574 1.21 22.73 -22.11
C GLN A 574 1.17 21.34 -21.46
N GLN A 575 2.06 20.44 -21.88
CA GLN A 575 2.04 19.05 -21.41
C GLN A 575 2.20 18.95 -19.89
N ARG A 576 3.07 19.77 -19.27
CA ARG A 576 3.16 19.92 -17.82
C ARG A 576 1.83 20.24 -17.13
N GLU A 577 1.03 21.13 -17.70
CA GLU A 577 -0.26 21.53 -17.12
C GLU A 577 -1.27 20.37 -17.24
N LEU A 578 -1.33 19.70 -18.39
CA LEU A 578 -2.16 18.51 -18.59
C LEU A 578 -1.82 17.39 -17.61
N LEU A 579 -0.52 17.10 -17.42
CA LEU A 579 -0.04 16.12 -16.47
C LEU A 579 -0.38 16.51 -15.03
N THR A 580 -0.27 17.81 -14.68
CA THR A 580 -0.66 18.31 -13.36
C THR A 580 -2.16 18.11 -13.11
N MET A 581 -3.01 18.38 -14.11
CA MET A 581 -4.47 18.14 -14.04
C MET A 581 -4.79 16.65 -13.89
N GLU A 582 -4.09 15.78 -14.62
CA GLU A 582 -4.23 14.33 -14.47
C GLU A 582 -3.87 13.88 -13.05
N LYS A 583 -2.74 14.32 -12.51
CA LYS A 583 -2.34 13.99 -11.14
C LYS A 583 -3.34 14.52 -10.11
N GLU A 584 -3.86 15.72 -10.32
CA GLU A 584 -4.86 16.33 -9.42
C GLU A 584 -6.14 15.48 -9.33
N MET A 585 -6.60 14.92 -10.47
CA MET A 585 -7.87 14.20 -10.57
C MET A 585 -7.77 12.69 -10.42
N LEU A 586 -6.65 12.10 -10.85
CA LEU A 586 -6.41 10.65 -10.89
C LEU A 586 -5.40 10.20 -9.82
N GLY A 587 -4.66 11.14 -9.23
CA GLY A 587 -3.58 10.88 -8.26
C GLY A 587 -2.22 10.55 -8.89
N ILE A 588 -2.17 10.34 -10.21
CA ILE A 588 -0.99 9.91 -10.95
C ILE A 588 -0.93 10.49 -12.37
N TYR A 589 0.25 10.45 -12.97
CA TYR A 589 0.46 10.75 -14.38
C TYR A 589 0.19 9.48 -15.21
N LEU A 590 -0.71 9.49 -16.19
CA LEU A 590 -0.99 8.33 -17.05
C LEU A 590 -0.62 8.57 -18.52
N SER A 591 -0.82 9.78 -19.04
CA SER A 591 -0.54 10.10 -20.45
C SER A 591 0.93 10.33 -20.78
N GLY A 592 1.80 10.45 -19.78
CA GLY A 592 3.24 10.68 -19.97
C GLY A 592 4.00 10.78 -18.64
N HIS A 593 5.29 11.13 -18.73
CA HIS A 593 6.15 11.34 -17.58
C HIS A 593 6.53 12.83 -17.45
N PRO A 594 6.49 13.44 -16.25
CA PRO A 594 6.86 14.85 -16.05
C PRO A 594 8.28 15.23 -16.48
N LEU A 595 9.13 14.23 -16.72
CA LEU A 595 10.50 14.42 -17.19
C LEU A 595 10.65 14.45 -18.71
N LEU A 596 9.59 14.17 -19.48
CA LEU A 596 9.67 14.18 -20.95
C LEU A 596 10.11 15.55 -21.48
N GLU A 597 9.68 16.64 -20.84
CA GLU A 597 10.12 18.00 -21.18
C GLU A 597 11.61 18.24 -20.95
N TYR A 598 12.26 17.42 -20.12
CA TYR A 598 13.66 17.52 -19.73
C TYR A 598 14.52 16.45 -20.39
N GLU A 599 14.03 15.73 -21.40
CA GLU A 599 14.76 14.64 -22.06
C GLU A 599 16.14 15.11 -22.58
N GLN A 600 16.21 16.31 -23.18
CA GLN A 600 17.49 16.88 -23.64
C GLN A 600 18.41 17.30 -22.49
N GLU A 601 17.86 17.81 -21.38
CA GLU A 601 18.63 18.21 -20.19
C GLU A 601 19.11 16.99 -19.39
N LEU A 602 18.40 15.87 -19.48
CA LEU A 602 18.78 14.58 -18.91
C LEU A 602 19.84 13.86 -19.77
N ALA A 603 19.78 13.98 -21.10
CA ALA A 603 20.63 13.21 -22.00
C ALA A 603 22.15 13.48 -21.87
N GLU A 604 22.56 14.69 -21.48
CA GLU A 604 23.99 15.02 -21.33
C GLU A 604 24.63 14.61 -19.99
N PRO A 605 24.03 14.90 -18.82
CA PRO A 605 24.66 14.62 -17.53
C PRO A 605 24.34 13.22 -16.96
N VAL A 606 23.27 12.57 -17.41
CA VAL A 606 22.87 11.25 -16.88
C VAL A 606 23.78 10.18 -17.47
N THR A 607 24.51 9.48 -16.60
CA THR A 607 25.41 8.40 -16.99
C THR A 607 24.83 7.02 -16.69
N PHE A 608 23.67 6.96 -16.04
CA PHE A 608 23.02 5.73 -15.63
C PHE A 608 21.50 5.96 -15.49
N THR A 609 20.70 5.03 -16.00
CA THR A 609 19.25 5.13 -16.05
C THR A 609 18.56 4.01 -15.28
N GLY A 610 17.27 4.15 -15.01
CA GLY A 610 16.47 3.17 -14.28
C GLY A 610 16.39 1.81 -14.99
N LYS A 611 16.57 1.79 -16.32
CA LYS A 611 16.70 0.55 -17.08
C LYS A 611 18.03 -0.16 -16.87
N ASP A 612 19.12 0.58 -16.67
CA ASP A 612 20.48 0.03 -16.57
C ASP A 612 20.67 -0.80 -15.28
N ILE A 613 19.83 -0.59 -14.26
CA ILE A 613 19.76 -1.42 -13.05
C ILE A 613 19.52 -2.89 -13.35
N TYR A 614 18.79 -3.19 -14.42
CA TYR A 614 18.38 -4.56 -14.77
C TYR A 614 19.37 -5.26 -15.70
N ASP A 615 20.44 -4.58 -16.12
CA ASP A 615 21.49 -5.14 -16.97
C ASP A 615 22.77 -5.37 -16.15
N GLU A 616 22.97 -6.61 -15.71
CA GLU A 616 24.14 -7.01 -14.90
C GLU A 616 25.48 -6.67 -15.58
N SER A 617 25.53 -6.50 -16.90
CA SER A 617 26.76 -6.13 -17.61
C SER A 617 27.15 -4.66 -17.44
N LEU A 618 26.20 -3.81 -17.04
CA LEU A 618 26.37 -2.36 -16.88
C LEU A 618 26.50 -1.93 -15.41
N VAL A 619 26.33 -2.87 -14.47
CA VAL A 619 26.32 -2.61 -13.02
C VAL A 619 27.63 -3.09 -12.40
N SER A 620 28.47 -2.16 -11.96
CA SER A 620 29.66 -2.47 -11.14
C SER A 620 29.53 -1.86 -9.74
N ASP A 621 29.91 -2.62 -8.71
CA ASP A 621 29.89 -2.12 -7.34
C ASP A 621 30.86 -0.93 -7.19
N ASN A 622 30.43 0.08 -6.44
CA ASN A 622 31.15 1.33 -6.19
C ASN A 622 31.37 2.22 -7.44
N GLN A 623 30.72 1.92 -8.57
CA GLN A 623 30.74 2.74 -9.78
C GLN A 623 30.07 4.10 -9.52
N THR A 624 30.75 5.19 -9.88
CA THR A 624 30.18 6.54 -9.82
C THR A 624 29.18 6.75 -10.94
N VAL A 625 27.98 7.16 -10.59
CA VAL A 625 26.88 7.41 -11.53
C VAL A 625 26.19 8.73 -11.25
N VAL A 626 25.65 9.32 -12.31
CA VAL A 626 24.73 10.46 -12.24
C VAL A 626 23.40 9.99 -12.79
N ILE A 627 22.37 10.04 -11.94
CA ILE A 627 21.00 9.71 -12.29
C ILE A 627 20.16 10.99 -12.23
N GLY A 628 19.18 11.13 -13.11
CA GLY A 628 18.31 12.30 -13.17
C GLY A 628 16.86 11.87 -13.21
N GLY A 629 16.04 12.38 -12.29
CA GLY A 629 14.67 11.93 -12.18
C GLY A 629 13.77 12.80 -11.32
N ILE A 630 12.54 12.33 -11.09
CA ILE A 630 11.59 12.91 -10.15
C ILE A 630 11.51 12.06 -8.90
N ILE A 631 11.55 12.69 -7.73
CA ILE A 631 11.41 11.98 -6.46
C ILE A 631 9.95 11.56 -6.28
N THR A 632 9.67 10.26 -6.26
CA THR A 632 8.31 9.73 -6.10
C THR A 632 7.98 9.38 -4.64
N SER A 633 8.97 8.97 -3.86
CA SER A 633 8.82 8.60 -2.45
C SER A 633 10.04 8.99 -1.63
N VAL A 634 9.83 9.42 -0.38
CA VAL A 634 10.88 9.68 0.62
C VAL A 634 10.50 8.96 1.91
N LYS A 635 11.32 8.00 2.34
CA LYS A 635 11.15 7.25 3.59
C LYS A 635 12.31 7.54 4.52
N THR A 636 12.05 8.18 5.66
CA THR A 636 13.08 8.46 6.65
C THR A 636 13.20 7.32 7.66
N LYS A 637 14.42 7.09 8.14
CA LYS A 637 14.72 6.11 9.19
C LYS A 637 15.77 6.70 10.12
N THR A 638 15.62 6.47 11.42
CA THR A 638 16.63 6.83 12.40
C THR A 638 17.71 5.75 12.45
N THR A 639 18.97 6.15 12.35
CA THR A 639 20.12 5.23 12.48
C THR A 639 20.32 4.82 13.94
N LYS A 640 21.17 3.80 14.19
CA LYS A 640 21.58 3.40 15.55
C LYS A 640 22.31 4.51 16.33
N SER A 641 22.69 5.60 15.67
CA SER A 641 23.39 6.75 16.23
C SER A 641 22.48 7.98 16.35
N ASP A 642 21.15 7.81 16.38
CA ASP A 642 20.13 8.87 16.46
C ASP A 642 20.20 9.95 15.36
N LYS A 643 20.70 9.61 14.17
CA LYS A 643 20.70 10.52 13.02
C LYS A 643 19.71 10.06 11.95
N ILE A 644 19.10 11.00 11.24
CA ILE A 644 18.06 10.69 10.24
C ILE A 644 18.73 10.37 8.90
N MET A 645 18.43 9.21 8.33
CA MET A 645 18.75 8.85 6.94
C MET A 645 17.47 8.74 6.12
N ALA A 646 17.55 8.86 4.80
CA ALA A 646 16.41 8.71 3.91
C ALA A 646 16.65 7.68 2.80
N PHE A 647 15.61 6.92 2.48
CA PHE A 647 15.49 6.10 1.29
C PHE A 647 14.55 6.82 0.33
N ILE A 648 15.06 7.21 -0.82
CA ILE A 648 14.35 7.99 -1.82
C ILE A 648 14.15 7.12 -3.06
N GLU A 649 12.98 7.20 -3.68
CA GLU A 649 12.72 6.56 -4.96
C GLU A 649 12.74 7.64 -6.04
N LEU A 650 13.67 7.52 -6.99
CA LEU A 650 13.86 8.45 -8.09
C LEU A 650 13.40 7.79 -9.39
N GLU A 651 12.32 8.28 -10.00
CA GLU A 651 11.77 7.77 -11.26
C GLU A 651 12.33 8.59 -12.44
N ASP A 652 12.89 7.93 -13.44
CA ASP A 652 13.30 8.52 -14.72
C ASP A 652 12.37 8.06 -15.87
N LEU A 653 12.71 8.41 -17.13
CA LEU A 653 11.90 8.02 -18.30
C LEU A 653 11.89 6.52 -18.60
N THR A 654 12.76 5.75 -17.95
CA THR A 654 13.07 4.35 -18.24
C THR A 654 12.78 3.40 -17.08
N GLY A 655 12.74 3.90 -15.84
CA GLY A 655 12.46 3.13 -14.64
C GLY A 655 12.68 3.91 -13.33
N ALA A 656 12.47 3.25 -12.20
CA ALA A 656 12.71 3.81 -10.87
C ALA A 656 13.99 3.25 -10.24
N ILE A 657 14.70 4.11 -9.50
CA ILE A 657 15.95 3.81 -8.82
C ILE A 657 15.82 4.14 -7.34
N GLU A 658 16.21 3.20 -6.46
CA GLU A 658 16.30 3.47 -5.03
C GLU A 658 17.61 4.19 -4.70
N VAL A 659 17.50 5.33 -4.04
CA VAL A 659 18.60 6.20 -3.63
C VAL A 659 18.70 6.26 -2.12
N LEU A 660 19.85 5.89 -1.58
CA LEU A 660 20.17 5.97 -0.16
C LEU A 660 20.85 7.31 0.17
N VAL A 661 20.25 8.08 1.07
CA VAL A 661 20.76 9.37 1.53
C VAL A 661 21.17 9.26 3.00
N PHE A 662 22.48 9.28 3.25
CA PHE A 662 23.02 9.27 4.61
C PHE A 662 22.79 10.61 5.34
N PRO A 663 22.84 10.63 6.69
CA PRO A 663 22.43 11.80 7.46
C PRO A 663 23.11 13.12 7.11
N THR A 664 24.42 13.08 6.80
CA THR A 664 25.18 14.28 6.41
C THR A 664 24.67 14.90 5.11
N ILE A 665 24.29 14.07 4.14
CA ILE A 665 23.71 14.52 2.86
C ILE A 665 22.25 14.92 3.04
N TYR A 666 21.51 14.19 3.89
CA TYR A 666 20.10 14.47 4.20
C TYR A 666 19.94 15.87 4.81
N GLU A 667 20.73 16.20 5.83
CA GLU A 667 20.73 17.52 6.48
C GLU A 667 21.12 18.63 5.49
N LYS A 668 22.11 18.38 4.63
CA LYS A 668 22.60 19.36 3.64
C LYS A 668 21.57 19.70 2.55
N TYR A 669 20.79 18.72 2.10
CA TYR A 669 19.89 18.87 0.95
C TYR A 669 18.40 18.75 1.29
N LEU A 670 18.03 18.92 2.57
CA LEU A 670 16.66 18.74 3.09
C LEU A 670 15.56 19.38 2.21
N GLN A 671 15.83 20.57 1.64
CA GLN A 671 14.87 21.29 0.78
C GLN A 671 14.61 20.62 -0.58
N LEU A 672 15.57 19.84 -1.09
CA LEU A 672 15.46 19.12 -2.36
C LEU A 672 14.88 17.71 -2.18
N LEU A 673 14.85 17.19 -0.95
CA LEU A 673 14.38 15.84 -0.63
C LEU A 673 12.88 15.81 -0.33
N GLN A 674 12.09 16.26 -1.31
CA GLN A 674 10.64 16.25 -1.24
C GLN A 674 10.07 15.49 -2.43
N THR A 675 8.91 14.86 -2.25
CA THR A 675 8.15 14.27 -3.36
C THR A 675 7.86 15.31 -4.43
N ASP A 676 7.91 14.89 -5.70
CA ASP A 676 7.80 15.70 -6.92
C ASP A 676 8.97 16.63 -7.24
N MET A 677 10.02 16.67 -6.41
CA MET A 677 11.23 17.39 -6.76
C MET A 677 11.98 16.67 -7.88
N LYS A 678 12.31 17.43 -8.93
CA LYS A 678 13.13 16.94 -10.03
C LYS A 678 14.58 17.22 -9.71
N VAL A 679 15.41 16.19 -9.65
CA VAL A 679 16.79 16.29 -9.19
C VAL A 679 17.73 15.43 -10.04
N PHE A 680 18.97 15.88 -10.13
CA PHE A 680 20.11 15.02 -10.40
C PHE A 680 20.68 14.52 -9.08
N VAL A 681 20.98 13.23 -9.03
CA VAL A 681 21.73 12.63 -7.92
C VAL A 681 23.02 12.08 -8.49
N LYS A 682 24.14 12.57 -7.96
CA LYS A 682 25.44 11.97 -8.17
C LYS A 682 25.75 11.09 -6.97
N GLY A 683 26.14 9.86 -7.25
CA GLY A 683 26.36 8.87 -6.20
C GLY A 683 27.12 7.66 -6.68
N ARG A 684 27.15 6.63 -5.85
CA ARG A 684 27.80 5.36 -6.16
C ARG A 684 26.81 4.23 -6.15
N ILE A 685 26.92 3.33 -7.13
CA ILE A 685 26.18 2.08 -7.12
C ILE A 685 26.65 1.24 -5.93
N SER A 686 25.70 0.75 -5.14
CA SER A 686 25.88 -0.32 -4.18
C SER A 686 25.17 -1.55 -4.73
N HIS A 687 25.96 -2.53 -5.14
CA HIS A 687 25.48 -3.79 -5.68
C HIS A 687 25.72 -4.89 -4.66
N LYS A 688 24.68 -5.66 -4.33
CA LYS A 688 24.75 -6.83 -3.44
C LYS A 688 24.07 -7.99 -4.15
N GLU A 689 24.64 -9.19 -4.05
CA GLU A 689 24.20 -10.38 -4.80
C GLU A 689 22.69 -10.72 -4.66
N ASP A 690 22.04 -10.28 -3.58
CA ASP A 690 20.62 -10.57 -3.29
C ASP A 690 19.67 -9.34 -3.32
N GLU A 691 20.15 -8.14 -3.68
CA GLU A 691 19.32 -6.92 -3.71
C GLU A 691 19.47 -6.19 -5.05
N LEU A 692 18.38 -5.53 -5.50
CA LEU A 692 18.46 -4.63 -6.65
C LEU A 692 19.52 -3.55 -6.37
N PRO A 693 20.39 -3.22 -7.34
CA PRO A 693 21.38 -2.17 -7.21
C PRO A 693 20.76 -0.86 -6.72
N LYS A 694 21.38 -0.24 -5.71
CA LYS A 694 20.95 1.04 -5.15
C LYS A 694 21.99 2.11 -5.40
N VAL A 695 21.60 3.38 -5.41
CA VAL A 695 22.55 4.49 -5.52
C VAL A 695 22.73 5.16 -4.16
N ILE A 696 23.94 5.20 -3.63
CA ILE A 696 24.28 5.98 -2.44
C ILE A 696 24.54 7.42 -2.89
N ALA A 697 23.69 8.36 -2.47
CA ALA A 697 23.80 9.77 -2.84
C ALA A 697 25.03 10.43 -2.18
N GLU A 698 25.85 11.09 -2.99
CA GLU A 698 26.95 11.95 -2.55
C GLU A 698 26.58 13.43 -2.73
N GLU A 699 25.96 13.78 -3.87
CA GLU A 699 25.54 15.14 -4.20
C GLU A 699 24.16 15.15 -4.87
N ILE A 700 23.33 16.15 -4.54
CA ILE A 700 21.98 16.30 -5.10
C ILE A 700 21.85 17.71 -5.67
N PHE A 701 21.38 17.81 -6.91
CA PHE A 701 21.20 19.07 -7.63
C PHE A 701 19.77 19.17 -8.16
N PRO A 702 19.13 20.35 -8.15
CA PRO A 702 17.83 20.51 -8.79
C PRO A 702 17.96 20.41 -10.32
N LEU A 703 16.97 19.77 -10.95
CA LEU A 703 16.85 19.69 -12.42
C LEU A 703 16.43 21.05 -13.02
N ASP A 704 15.64 21.83 -12.28
CA ASP A 704 15.08 23.09 -12.76
C ASP A 704 16.16 24.19 -12.80
N THR A 705 16.80 24.37 -13.96
CA THR A 705 17.83 25.39 -14.20
C THR A 705 17.27 26.70 -14.76
N ASN A 706 16.00 27.02 -14.48
CA ASN A 706 15.38 28.30 -14.89
C ASN A 706 15.88 29.55 -14.12
N LYS A 707 16.92 29.44 -13.29
CA LYS A 707 17.61 30.60 -12.72
C LYS A 707 18.65 31.11 -13.73
N LYS A 708 18.61 32.41 -14.06
CA LYS A 708 19.63 33.08 -14.88
C LYS A 708 21.00 32.93 -14.21
N ARG A 709 21.79 31.95 -14.63
CA ARG A 709 23.17 31.76 -14.17
C ARG A 709 24.10 32.69 -14.93
N TYR A 710 25.13 33.21 -14.27
CA TYR A 710 26.24 33.92 -14.89
C TYR A 710 27.50 33.07 -14.77
N LEU A 711 28.24 32.90 -15.87
CA LEU A 711 29.56 32.30 -15.83
C LEU A 711 30.60 33.37 -15.53
N ILE A 712 31.13 33.40 -14.32
CA ILE A 712 32.19 34.32 -13.91
C ILE A 712 33.56 33.67 -14.18
N ILE A 713 34.41 34.35 -14.93
CA ILE A 713 35.77 33.90 -15.24
C ILE A 713 36.75 34.96 -14.75
N SER A 714 37.56 34.60 -13.76
CA SER A 714 38.59 35.45 -13.19
C SER A 714 39.91 35.25 -13.92
N VAL A 715 40.51 36.32 -14.46
CA VAL A 715 41.73 36.26 -15.29
C VAL A 715 42.85 37.10 -14.69
N SER A 716 44.07 36.54 -14.69
CA SER A 716 45.33 37.19 -14.25
C SER A 716 46.09 37.82 -15.44
N ASP A 717 47.19 38.53 -15.16
CA ASP A 717 47.89 39.40 -16.13
C ASP A 717 48.27 38.73 -17.48
N GLY A 718 48.25 39.52 -18.57
CA GLY A 718 48.46 39.03 -19.95
C GLY A 718 47.21 38.58 -20.72
N TYR A 719 46.01 38.95 -20.26
CA TYR A 719 44.72 38.47 -20.81
C TYR A 719 44.41 38.89 -22.26
N GLN A 720 45.00 39.97 -22.77
CA GLN A 720 44.64 40.57 -24.07
C GLN A 720 44.84 39.64 -25.27
N SER A 721 45.87 38.78 -25.25
CA SER A 721 46.12 37.79 -26.30
C SER A 721 45.15 36.59 -26.23
N LYS A 722 44.60 36.30 -25.05
CA LYS A 722 43.81 35.10 -24.74
C LYS A 722 42.30 35.31 -24.80
N VAL A 723 41.84 36.55 -24.70
CA VAL A 723 40.42 36.91 -24.95
C VAL A 723 39.98 36.47 -26.36
N LYS A 724 40.87 36.45 -27.35
CA LYS A 724 40.57 35.93 -28.70
C LYS A 724 40.30 34.42 -28.71
N GLU A 725 41.04 33.63 -27.93
CA GLU A 725 40.84 32.19 -27.81
C GLU A 725 39.56 31.86 -27.03
N MET A 726 39.29 32.59 -25.95
CA MET A 726 38.03 32.48 -25.20
C MET A 726 36.83 32.81 -26.08
N LYS A 727 36.90 33.88 -26.89
CA LYS A 727 35.84 34.23 -27.86
C LYS A 727 35.61 33.12 -28.89
N LYS A 728 36.69 32.50 -29.40
CA LYS A 728 36.60 31.37 -30.33
C LYS A 728 35.94 30.16 -29.66
N LEU A 729 36.28 29.87 -28.41
CA LEU A 729 35.68 28.78 -27.64
C LEU A 729 34.21 29.05 -27.33
N PHE A 730 33.84 30.26 -26.91
CA PHE A 730 32.44 30.64 -26.68
C PHE A 730 31.59 30.53 -27.95
N SER A 731 32.17 30.81 -29.12
CA SER A 731 31.49 30.63 -30.41
C SER A 731 31.25 29.16 -30.78
N GLN A 732 32.03 28.22 -30.21
CA GLN A 732 31.85 26.78 -30.41
C GLN A 732 30.78 26.18 -29.48
N TYR A 733 30.41 26.89 -28.41
CA TYR A 733 29.42 26.45 -27.40
C TYR A 733 28.32 27.51 -27.20
N PRO A 734 27.52 27.86 -28.23
CA PRO A 734 26.46 28.86 -28.09
C PRO A 734 25.37 28.41 -27.11
N GLY A 735 24.94 29.29 -26.20
CA GLY A 735 23.91 28.95 -25.21
C GLY A 735 23.16 30.14 -24.62
N LYS A 736 22.56 29.97 -23.43
CA LYS A 736 21.70 30.96 -22.78
C LYS A 736 22.35 31.69 -21.60
N THR A 737 23.49 31.21 -21.09
CA THR A 737 24.18 31.72 -19.90
C THR A 737 25.11 32.89 -20.24
N PRO A 738 24.89 34.11 -19.71
CA PRO A 738 25.79 35.23 -19.92
C PRO A 738 27.15 35.02 -19.22
N VAL A 739 28.23 35.53 -19.83
CA VAL A 739 29.60 35.41 -19.30
C VAL A 739 30.07 36.75 -18.72
N ILE A 740 30.59 36.73 -17.49
CA ILE A 740 31.22 37.86 -16.82
C ILE A 740 32.71 37.59 -16.70
N LEU A 741 33.54 38.50 -17.21
CA LEU A 741 34.98 38.47 -17.03
C LEU A 741 35.35 39.33 -15.83
N TYR A 742 36.02 38.75 -14.83
CA TYR A 742 36.55 39.46 -13.68
C TYR A 742 38.07 39.61 -13.82
N LEU A 743 38.56 40.85 -13.79
CA LEU A 743 39.99 41.15 -13.88
C LEU A 743 40.56 41.34 -12.47
N ASN A 744 41.34 40.37 -11.99
CA ASN A 744 41.79 40.32 -10.59
C ASN A 744 42.59 41.56 -10.15
N GLU A 745 43.40 42.14 -11.04
CA GLU A 745 44.26 43.28 -10.70
C GLU A 745 43.55 44.64 -10.72
N GLN A 746 42.46 44.75 -11.48
CA GLN A 746 41.71 45.99 -11.61
C GLN A 746 40.45 46.03 -10.75
N ASP A 747 40.14 44.93 -10.05
CA ASP A 747 38.92 44.72 -9.26
C ASP A 747 37.66 45.16 -10.03
N LYS A 748 37.58 44.74 -11.30
CA LYS A 748 36.51 45.12 -12.23
C LYS A 748 35.93 43.91 -12.94
N SER A 749 34.62 43.91 -13.07
CA SER A 749 33.86 42.92 -13.82
C SER A 749 33.30 43.52 -15.11
N TYR A 750 33.38 42.75 -16.20
CA TYR A 750 32.84 43.12 -17.51
C TYR A 750 31.91 42.01 -18.01
N MET A 751 30.68 42.36 -18.36
CA MET A 751 29.78 41.44 -19.02
C MET A 751 30.15 41.36 -20.51
N LEU A 752 30.32 40.14 -21.02
CA LEU A 752 30.62 39.91 -22.44
C LEU A 752 29.32 39.74 -23.23
N ASP A 753 29.31 40.16 -24.49
CA ASP A 753 28.19 39.95 -25.43
C ASP A 753 28.00 38.49 -25.88
N TYR A 754 28.65 37.54 -25.20
CA TYR A 754 28.55 36.11 -25.51
C TYR A 754 27.67 35.41 -24.49
N LYS A 755 26.80 34.54 -24.99
CA LYS A 755 26.04 33.57 -24.18
C LYS A 755 26.50 32.17 -24.52
N VAL A 756 26.84 31.41 -23.50
CA VAL A 756 27.54 30.13 -23.65
C VAL A 756 26.70 29.02 -23.04
N ASN A 757 26.71 27.84 -23.65
CA ASN A 757 26.16 26.65 -23.03
C ASN A 757 27.22 26.05 -22.10
N VAL A 758 26.98 26.12 -20.80
CA VAL A 758 27.97 25.75 -19.78
C VAL A 758 27.94 24.25 -19.54
N THR A 759 28.31 23.49 -20.57
CA THR A 759 28.47 22.03 -20.49
C THR A 759 29.80 21.67 -19.86
N TYR A 760 29.94 20.43 -19.37
CA TYR A 760 31.19 19.92 -18.82
C TYR A 760 32.36 20.07 -19.80
N GLY A 761 32.14 19.75 -21.10
CA GLY A 761 33.17 19.91 -22.14
C GLY A 761 33.57 21.37 -22.41
N CYS A 762 32.66 22.33 -22.21
CA CYS A 762 33.00 23.76 -22.28
C CYS A 762 33.88 24.18 -21.09
N LEU A 763 33.51 23.76 -19.88
CA LEU A 763 34.24 24.08 -18.64
C LEU A 763 35.65 23.45 -18.62
N GLU A 764 35.78 22.21 -19.11
CA GLU A 764 37.07 21.50 -19.18
C GLU A 764 38.06 22.14 -20.17
N LYS A 765 37.55 22.65 -21.31
CA LYS A 765 38.39 23.38 -22.27
C LYS A 765 38.79 24.77 -21.77
N LEU A 766 37.90 25.43 -21.02
CA LEU A 766 38.20 26.70 -20.37
C LEU A 766 39.28 26.53 -19.30
N SER A 767 39.20 25.50 -18.45
CA SER A 767 40.19 25.27 -17.38
C SER A 767 41.61 24.96 -17.87
N LYS A 768 41.74 24.45 -19.11
CA LYS A 768 43.03 24.22 -19.78
C LYS A 768 43.68 25.50 -20.35
N LEU A 769 42.95 26.62 -20.40
CA LEU A 769 43.51 27.91 -20.82
C LEU A 769 44.36 28.52 -19.70
N SER A 770 45.64 28.72 -19.97
CA SER A 770 46.56 29.34 -19.00
C SER A 770 46.15 30.79 -18.69
N GLY A 771 46.12 31.17 -17.42
CA GLY A 771 45.80 32.53 -16.96
C GLY A 771 44.37 32.73 -16.43
N ILE A 772 43.51 31.73 -16.53
CA ILE A 772 42.26 31.68 -15.75
C ILE A 772 42.62 31.24 -14.33
N SER A 773 42.33 32.11 -13.37
CA SER A 773 42.63 31.89 -11.95
C SER A 773 41.46 31.22 -11.22
N HIS A 774 40.24 31.55 -11.60
CA HIS A 774 39.02 31.01 -11.01
C HIS A 774 37.87 31.05 -12.00
N MET A 775 36.96 30.09 -11.90
CA MET A 775 35.70 30.05 -12.65
C MET A 775 34.57 29.66 -11.71
N ALA A 776 33.49 30.42 -11.73
CA ALA A 776 32.32 30.16 -10.92
C ALA A 776 31.04 30.35 -11.72
N LEU A 777 30.05 29.51 -11.46
CA LEU A 777 28.67 29.76 -11.87
C LEU A 777 27.97 30.49 -10.72
N TRP A 778 27.50 31.70 -11.00
CA TRP A 778 26.82 32.53 -10.02
C TRP A 778 25.33 32.65 -10.37
N ASP A 779 24.49 32.27 -9.42
CA ASP A 779 23.04 32.17 -9.59
C ASP A 779 22.30 33.46 -9.13
N GLY A 780 23.04 34.55 -8.88
CA GLY A 780 22.47 35.87 -8.59
C GLY A 780 22.02 36.12 -7.14
N VAL A 781 22.34 35.21 -6.20
CA VAL A 781 22.02 35.31 -4.77
C VAL A 781 23.29 35.35 -3.95
#